data_AF-A0A183LYD5-F1
#
_entry.id   AF-A0A183LYD5-F1
#
_cell.length_a   1.000
_cell.length_b   1.000
_cell.length_c   1.000
_cell.angle_alpha   90.00
_cell.angle_beta   90.00
_cell.angle_gamma   90.00
#
_symmetry.space_group_name_H-M   'P 1'
#
loop_
_entity.id
_entity.type
_entity.pdbx_description
1 polymer ?
#
loop_
_entity_poly.entity_id
_entity_poly.type
_entity_poly.pdbx_seq_one_letter_code
_entity_poly.pdbx_strand_id
1 'polypeptide(L)'
;MASYLTYNGSSDIQTTYGCLLRIYLYFRGYTALYSAVFICFQKSVLVCNLSEQPSFVGCFLIRHSELIFVKSSEYKDDNDCLSICRSLGIAYSWLGPSHTCWCMMQLPNGSRSIPLSQCSITCTLEGHGSGPNNDPLCPNPVPVRVYATKANPPWHPVPLSLKSGLIDLVSSKPVRIVYLLVWNGRSWPHIRRMFELIYNTRHYYYIHVDARCGYLYTMVKSFIGNYPSNVYLTSTRFSPIWGGQSLLDMFLSSLKDLSLNMSDWEWDFVINLSESDLPIRPNHELVTYLSHNRDKIFLRSFSHTGQSFLRNQGFGQLFLECDSYVWHLGERSVPSGIILDGGSDWMILPKIFVDYVIYSDANLLRDIKEYFRYSLLPVESFFHTVAQNTHFCTSVINHYLRFINWKRPQGCGCKYGSVVDWCGCSPLALNGPKDAELLCELTGKCLKPDYGLQPLFFARKFDSTIDLGIINFVVYKLLERSDVAVNLRNDNYYLENIYSKEEDSLIDNPHQQVLYLALKCLSKKLMYQFLRNFNYNPDLLYVKSSLLNSFALFNATGWEEFYHIPSNELLNTWVNKRNIVPPLVIQIRLTEFTNLSTINDRNHFIVEFLVHPPSLSFTTVNTISNLLPGDIGFLEVSCSVLIHIVYSLSKRRRRTILL
;
A
#
# COMPACT_ATOMS: atom_id res chain seq x y z
N MET A 1 32.94 -12.76 66.00
CA MET A 1 32.56 -11.49 66.65
C MET A 1 32.06 -10.55 65.57
N ALA A 2 30.76 -10.30 65.49
CA ALA A 2 30.20 -9.22 64.69
C ALA A 2 29.41 -8.33 65.63
N SER A 3 29.93 -7.12 65.87
CA SER A 3 29.27 -6.07 66.62
C SER A 3 28.32 -5.29 65.71
N TYR A 4 27.10 -5.11 66.19
CA TYR A 4 26.06 -4.24 65.63
C TYR A 4 26.52 -2.78 65.60
N LEU A 5 26.19 -2.07 64.52
CA LEU A 5 26.01 -0.62 64.52
C LEU A 5 24.71 -0.27 63.79
N THR A 6 23.76 0.23 64.57
CA THR A 6 22.55 0.93 64.13
C THR A 6 22.90 2.37 63.75
N TYR A 7 22.26 2.91 62.70
CA TYR A 7 22.25 4.34 62.43
C TYR A 7 20.83 4.81 62.15
N ASN A 8 20.35 5.74 62.98
CA ASN A 8 19.11 6.50 62.85
C ASN A 8 19.39 7.78 62.05
N GLY A 9 18.51 8.14 61.11
CA GLY A 9 18.57 9.43 60.42
C GLY A 9 17.46 9.58 59.38
N SER A 10 16.45 10.39 59.70
CA SER A 10 15.33 10.79 58.86
C SER A 10 15.68 11.97 57.97
N SER A 11 15.40 11.86 56.66
CA SER A 11 14.95 12.87 55.68
C SER A 11 15.58 12.66 54.29
N ASP A 12 14.73 12.82 53.28
CA ASP A 12 14.98 12.93 51.84
C ASP A 12 15.27 11.67 50.99
N ILE A 13 14.31 11.40 50.10
CA ILE A 13 14.40 10.72 48.80
C ILE A 13 15.27 9.45 48.77
N GLN A 14 14.65 8.30 49.06
CA GLN A 14 15.27 7.00 48.81
C GLN A 14 15.24 6.62 47.32
N THR A 15 16.29 6.98 46.58
CA THR A 15 16.86 6.13 45.53
C THR A 15 17.69 5.04 46.21
N THR A 16 17.14 3.85 46.38
CA THR A 16 17.90 2.69 46.86
C THR A 16 18.86 2.19 45.78
N TYR A 17 20.13 2.57 45.86
CA TYR A 17 21.24 1.87 45.20
C TYR A 17 21.70 0.73 46.11
N GLY A 18 21.49 -0.52 45.68
CA GLY A 18 22.11 -1.69 46.29
C GLY A 18 23.19 -2.26 45.37
N CYS A 19 24.46 -2.01 45.67
CA CYS A 19 25.58 -2.77 45.11
C CYS A 19 25.95 -3.89 46.09
N LEU A 20 26.13 -5.12 45.60
CA LEU A 20 26.71 -6.21 46.38
C LEU A 20 27.93 -6.83 45.69
N LEU A 21 28.88 -7.16 46.55
CA LEU A 21 30.30 -7.49 46.38
C LEU A 21 30.51 -8.84 45.65
N ARG A 22 31.49 -8.92 44.74
CA ARG A 22 31.98 -10.18 44.14
C ARG A 22 32.86 -10.96 45.13
N ILE A 23 32.57 -12.24 45.33
CA ILE A 23 33.52 -13.23 45.87
C ILE A 23 34.03 -14.07 44.69
N TYR A 24 35.34 -14.19 44.54
CA TYR A 24 35.98 -15.07 43.56
C TYR A 24 36.29 -16.43 44.21
N LEU A 25 35.84 -17.52 43.59
CA LEU A 25 36.34 -18.86 43.87
C LEU A 25 37.06 -19.38 42.63
N TYR A 26 38.35 -19.65 42.78
CA TYR A 26 39.23 -20.18 41.74
C TYR A 26 39.21 -21.72 41.81
N PHE A 27 38.86 -22.39 40.72
CA PHE A 27 39.23 -23.79 40.51
C PHE A 27 39.92 -23.95 39.16
N ARG A 28 41.09 -24.60 39.20
CA ARG A 28 41.97 -24.84 38.05
C ARG A 28 41.36 -25.94 37.16
N GLY A 29 41.21 -25.63 35.88
CA GLY A 29 41.13 -26.62 34.80
C GLY A 29 39.77 -26.70 34.13
N TYR A 30 39.78 -26.41 32.83
CA TYR A 30 38.70 -26.53 31.83
C TYR A 30 37.79 -25.31 31.66
N THR A 31 37.86 -24.79 30.43
CA THR A 31 37.23 -23.59 29.89
C THR A 31 35.78 -23.83 29.47
N ALA A 32 34.87 -22.97 29.94
CA ALA A 32 33.62 -22.62 29.26
C ALA A 32 33.33 -21.13 29.52
N LEU A 33 33.33 -20.31 28.47
CA LEU A 33 32.94 -18.90 28.53
C LEU A 33 31.44 -18.80 28.21
N TYR A 34 30.62 -18.66 29.25
CA TYR A 34 29.24 -18.16 29.10
C TYR A 34 29.23 -16.68 29.49
N SER A 35 29.08 -15.81 28.48
CA SER A 35 28.82 -14.39 28.68
C SER A 35 27.32 -14.19 28.88
N ALA A 36 26.88 -13.93 30.12
CA ALA A 36 25.56 -13.39 30.37
C ALA A 36 25.67 -11.86 30.47
N VAL A 37 25.23 -11.16 29.42
CA VAL A 37 25.07 -9.70 29.44
C VAL A 37 23.73 -9.41 30.13
N PHE A 38 23.75 -8.79 31.30
CA PHE A 38 22.56 -8.24 31.93
C PHE A 38 22.57 -6.73 31.78
N ILE A 39 21.65 -6.24 30.95
CA ILE A 39 21.36 -4.82 30.74
C ILE A 39 20.50 -4.34 31.91
N CYS A 40 20.98 -3.34 32.65
CA CYS A 40 20.15 -2.58 33.60
C CYS A 40 19.17 -1.72 32.80
N PHE A 41 17.87 -2.03 32.90
CA PHE A 41 16.83 -1.10 32.43
C PHE A 41 16.59 -0.03 33.49
N GLN A 42 16.69 1.22 33.05
CA GLN A 42 16.16 2.38 33.75
C GLN A 42 14.65 2.19 33.94
N LYS A 43 14.20 2.11 35.20
CA LYS A 43 12.79 1.92 35.56
C LYS A 43 12.05 3.24 35.43
N SER A 44 11.65 3.60 34.21
CA SER A 44 10.54 4.52 33.89
C SER A 44 10.45 4.73 32.37
N VAL A 45 10.11 3.69 31.63
CA VAL A 45 9.60 3.84 30.27
C VAL A 45 8.14 3.42 30.33
N LEU A 46 7.23 4.34 30.01
CA LEU A 46 5.82 4.03 29.81
C LEU A 46 5.72 2.97 28.69
N VAL A 47 5.70 1.71 29.08
CA VAL A 47 5.15 0.68 28.21
C VAL A 47 3.66 0.92 28.26
N CYS A 48 2.98 1.07 27.12
CA CYS A 48 1.52 1.05 27.04
C CYS A 48 1.00 -0.38 27.32
N ASN A 49 1.45 -0.95 28.43
CA ASN A 49 1.22 -2.32 28.85
C ASN A 49 -0.12 -2.37 29.60
N LEU A 50 -0.95 -3.33 29.21
CA LEU A 50 -2.16 -3.72 29.91
C LEU A 50 -1.85 -4.49 31.21
N SER A 51 -0.97 -3.96 32.05
CA SER A 51 -0.53 -4.61 33.29
C SER A 51 -1.48 -4.37 34.48
N GLU A 52 -2.22 -3.25 34.48
CA GLU A 52 -3.22 -2.97 35.51
C GLU A 52 -4.51 -3.77 35.28
N GLN A 53 -5.05 -4.38 36.33
CA GLN A 53 -6.32 -5.10 36.24
C GLN A 53 -7.48 -4.13 36.02
N PRO A 54 -8.47 -4.48 35.18
CA PRO A 54 -9.67 -3.67 35.05
C PRO A 54 -10.40 -3.51 36.38
N SER A 55 -11.13 -2.42 36.54
CA SER A 55 -11.84 -2.12 37.79
C SER A 55 -13.24 -1.61 37.55
N PHE A 56 -14.19 -2.04 38.37
CA PHE A 56 -15.53 -1.46 38.38
C PHE A 56 -15.48 0.00 38.82
N VAL A 57 -16.13 0.89 38.06
CA VAL A 57 -16.15 2.33 38.33
C VAL A 57 -17.45 2.72 39.03
N GLY A 58 -18.58 2.23 38.52
CA GLY A 58 -19.88 2.59 39.07
C GLY A 58 -21.03 2.26 38.14
N CYS A 59 -22.24 2.59 38.59
CA CYS A 59 -23.45 2.49 37.80
C CYS A 59 -23.97 3.88 37.47
N PHE A 60 -24.38 4.11 36.22
CA PHE A 60 -24.81 5.42 35.73
C PHE A 60 -26.13 5.34 34.97
N LEU A 61 -26.98 6.35 35.11
CA LEU A 61 -28.18 6.52 34.28
C LEU A 61 -27.80 7.20 32.94
N ILE A 62 -27.99 6.50 31.83
CA ILE A 62 -27.64 6.95 30.48
C ILE A 62 -28.90 7.11 29.63
N ARG A 63 -29.00 8.21 28.88
CA ARG A 63 -30.14 8.44 27.98
C ARG A 63 -30.04 7.56 26.76
N HIS A 64 -31.17 7.08 26.24
CA HIS A 64 -31.18 6.26 25.02
C HIS A 64 -30.49 6.98 23.84
N SER A 65 -30.68 8.29 23.70
CA SER A 65 -30.03 9.11 22.67
C SER A 65 -28.49 9.05 22.70
N GLU A 66 -27.88 8.76 23.86
CA GLU A 66 -26.43 8.66 24.00
C GLU A 66 -25.91 7.26 23.59
N LEU A 67 -26.80 6.25 23.55
CA LEU A 67 -26.50 4.87 23.17
C LEU A 67 -26.79 4.58 21.69
N ILE A 68 -27.74 5.28 21.07
CA ILE A 68 -28.18 5.08 19.66
C ILE A 68 -27.04 5.27 18.65
N PHE A 69 -26.08 6.16 18.94
CA PHE A 69 -24.98 6.47 18.02
C PHE A 69 -23.78 5.51 18.14
N VAL A 70 -23.79 4.62 19.12
CA VAL A 70 -22.70 3.67 19.37
C VAL A 70 -23.22 2.26 19.13
N LYS A 71 -22.69 1.57 18.12
CA LYS A 71 -23.08 0.19 17.83
C LYS A 71 -22.80 -0.68 19.05
N SER A 72 -23.87 -1.19 19.67
CA SER A 72 -23.76 -2.21 20.71
C SER A 72 -23.50 -3.58 20.08
N SER A 73 -22.99 -4.49 20.88
CA SER A 73 -22.78 -5.88 20.52
C SER A 73 -23.27 -6.78 21.64
N GLU A 74 -23.84 -7.92 21.27
CA GLU A 74 -24.12 -9.01 22.18
C GLU A 74 -22.81 -9.63 22.66
N TYR A 75 -22.73 -9.98 23.93
CA TYR A 75 -21.56 -10.58 24.56
C TYR A 75 -21.91 -11.90 25.25
N LYS A 76 -20.95 -12.83 25.36
CA LYS A 76 -21.18 -14.15 25.98
C LYS A 76 -21.31 -14.07 27.50
N ASP A 77 -20.48 -13.25 28.14
CA ASP A 77 -20.53 -12.93 29.57
C ASP A 77 -19.96 -11.54 29.88
N ASP A 78 -20.17 -11.02 31.10
CA ASP A 78 -19.74 -9.67 31.48
C ASP A 78 -18.24 -9.41 31.27
N ASN A 79 -17.40 -10.46 31.33
CA ASN A 79 -15.95 -10.33 31.11
C ASN A 79 -15.59 -10.21 29.63
N ASP A 80 -16.43 -10.73 28.73
CA ASP A 80 -16.25 -10.66 27.28
C ASP A 80 -16.27 -9.20 26.79
N CYS A 81 -17.27 -8.41 27.21
CA CYS A 81 -17.35 -6.98 26.87
C CYS A 81 -16.12 -6.20 27.34
N LEU A 82 -15.69 -6.47 28.58
CA LEU A 82 -14.53 -5.86 29.19
C LEU A 82 -13.23 -6.21 28.45
N SER A 83 -13.05 -7.50 28.13
CA SER A 83 -11.92 -8.02 27.37
C SER A 83 -11.83 -7.37 25.99
N ILE A 84 -12.96 -7.28 25.29
CA ILE A 84 -13.02 -6.70 23.94
C ILE A 84 -12.69 -5.20 23.95
N CYS A 85 -13.30 -4.42 24.85
CA CYS A 85 -12.98 -2.99 24.93
C CYS A 85 -11.52 -2.76 25.33
N ARG A 86 -10.98 -3.62 26.20
CA ARG A 86 -9.57 -3.58 26.59
C ARG A 86 -8.64 -3.94 25.43
N SER A 87 -8.96 -4.96 24.64
CA SER A 87 -8.17 -5.33 23.46
C SER A 87 -8.23 -4.27 22.36
N LEU A 88 -9.24 -3.40 22.37
CA LEU A 88 -9.33 -2.25 21.46
C LEU A 88 -8.55 -1.01 21.96
N GLY A 89 -7.90 -1.09 23.13
CA GLY A 89 -7.26 0.06 23.73
C GLY A 89 -8.23 1.10 24.31
N ILE A 90 -9.53 0.79 24.43
CA ILE A 90 -10.55 1.78 24.81
C ILE A 90 -10.65 1.88 26.33
N ALA A 91 -10.71 3.10 26.88
CA ALA A 91 -10.60 3.39 28.31
C ALA A 91 -11.73 2.80 29.19
N TYR A 92 -12.96 2.71 28.67
CA TYR A 92 -14.13 2.25 29.43
C TYR A 92 -14.96 1.21 28.67
N SER A 93 -15.50 0.28 29.43
CA SER A 93 -16.47 -0.72 28.99
C SER A 93 -17.80 -0.46 29.71
N TRP A 94 -18.88 -0.34 28.94
CA TRP A 94 -20.22 -0.03 29.40
C TRP A 94 -21.10 -1.24 29.13
N LEU A 95 -21.65 -1.84 30.19
CA LEU A 95 -22.53 -3.00 30.11
C LEU A 95 -23.95 -2.56 30.46
N GLY A 96 -24.85 -2.68 29.49
CA GLY A 96 -26.27 -2.41 29.67
C GLY A 96 -27.12 -3.68 29.73
N PRO A 97 -28.45 -3.49 29.77
CA PRO A 97 -29.43 -4.59 29.72
C PRO A 97 -29.33 -5.42 28.44
N SER A 98 -29.90 -6.63 28.44
CA SER A 98 -29.92 -7.57 27.31
C SER A 98 -28.54 -7.89 26.71
N HIS A 99 -27.51 -8.03 27.55
CA HIS A 99 -26.14 -8.33 27.10
C HIS A 99 -25.58 -7.30 26.09
N THR A 100 -25.92 -6.03 26.26
CA THR A 100 -25.41 -4.97 25.39
C THR A 100 -24.08 -4.42 25.92
N CYS A 101 -23.09 -4.35 25.02
CA CYS A 101 -21.76 -3.83 25.30
C CYS A 101 -21.46 -2.57 24.48
N TRP A 102 -20.92 -1.53 25.13
CA TRP A 102 -20.35 -0.36 24.45
C TRP A 102 -18.93 -0.07 24.95
N CYS A 103 -18.01 0.21 24.02
CA CYS A 103 -16.67 0.64 24.34
C CYS A 103 -16.57 2.16 24.19
N MET A 104 -16.26 2.86 25.29
CA MET A 104 -16.32 4.31 25.37
C MET A 104 -15.00 4.90 25.83
N MET A 105 -14.61 6.02 25.23
CA MET A 105 -13.38 6.74 25.57
C MET A 105 -13.55 7.67 26.78
N GLN A 106 -14.78 8.09 27.06
CA GLN A 106 -15.11 9.04 28.11
C GLN A 106 -15.97 8.38 29.17
N LEU A 107 -15.81 8.85 30.41
CA LEU A 107 -16.65 8.45 31.53
C LEU A 107 -18.00 9.19 31.44
N PRO A 108 -19.13 8.57 31.85
CA PRO A 108 -20.37 9.29 32.03
C PRO A 108 -20.26 10.45 33.02
N ASN A 109 -21.18 11.41 32.94
CA ASN A 109 -21.25 12.49 33.90
C ASN A 109 -21.52 11.95 35.32
N GLY A 110 -20.64 12.29 36.27
CA GLY A 110 -20.68 11.81 37.65
C GLY A 110 -21.98 12.10 38.40
N SER A 111 -22.71 13.16 38.03
CA SER A 111 -24.02 13.49 38.62
C SER A 111 -25.12 12.47 38.33
N ARG A 112 -24.89 11.55 37.38
CA ARG A 112 -25.82 10.48 37.01
C ARG A 112 -25.49 9.13 37.65
N SER A 113 -24.54 9.10 38.59
CA SER A 113 -24.17 7.90 39.33
C SER A 113 -25.33 7.46 40.24
N ILE A 114 -25.61 6.16 40.26
CA ILE A 114 -26.63 5.54 41.11
C ILE A 114 -26.05 4.39 41.95
N PRO A 115 -26.70 4.02 43.08
CA PRO A 115 -26.29 2.87 43.88
C PRO A 115 -26.32 1.55 43.09
N LEU A 116 -25.39 0.63 43.40
CA LEU A 116 -25.27 -0.66 42.70
C LEU A 116 -26.56 -1.51 42.77
N SER A 117 -27.33 -1.39 43.85
CA SER A 117 -28.62 -2.07 44.02
C SER A 117 -29.67 -1.66 42.98
N GLN A 118 -29.51 -0.50 42.35
CA GLN A 118 -30.41 0.02 41.31
C GLN A 118 -29.90 -0.25 39.89
N CYS A 119 -28.77 -0.96 39.76
CA CYS A 119 -28.10 -1.15 38.48
C CYS A 119 -28.58 -2.38 37.70
N SER A 120 -29.17 -3.35 38.38
CA SER A 120 -29.62 -4.61 37.78
C SER A 120 -31.06 -4.49 37.31
N ILE A 121 -31.25 -4.15 36.03
CA ILE A 121 -32.56 -4.18 35.37
C ILE A 121 -32.49 -5.10 34.15
N THR A 122 -33.39 -6.08 34.11
CA THR A 122 -33.69 -6.87 32.90
C THR A 122 -34.77 -6.14 32.10
N CYS A 123 -34.39 -5.60 30.95
CA CYS A 123 -35.26 -4.89 30.03
C CYS A 123 -34.65 -4.91 28.62
N THR A 124 -35.47 -4.73 27.58
CA THR A 124 -35.04 -4.70 26.17
C THR A 124 -34.99 -3.25 25.65
N LEU A 125 -33.92 -2.88 24.94
CA LEU A 125 -33.78 -1.56 24.28
C LEU A 125 -34.51 -1.54 22.93
N GLU A 126 -35.25 -0.46 22.64
CA GLU A 126 -35.92 -0.28 21.33
C GLU A 126 -34.91 -0.33 20.17
N GLY A 127 -35.17 -1.18 19.17
CA GLY A 127 -34.31 -1.36 17.98
C GLY A 127 -33.29 -2.51 18.08
N HIS A 128 -33.11 -3.11 19.25
CA HIS A 128 -32.47 -4.42 19.40
C HIS A 128 -33.57 -5.48 19.43
N GLY A 129 -33.53 -6.44 18.50
CA GLY A 129 -34.60 -7.40 18.24
C GLY A 129 -35.16 -8.06 19.50
N SER A 130 -36.43 -8.46 19.45
CA SER A 130 -37.16 -9.15 20.53
C SER A 130 -36.25 -10.17 21.22
N GLY A 131 -35.88 -9.88 22.47
CA GLY A 131 -35.04 -10.76 23.27
C GLY A 131 -35.67 -12.15 23.44
N PRO A 132 -34.88 -13.15 23.89
CA PRO A 132 -35.34 -14.53 24.02
C PRO A 132 -36.50 -14.71 25.02
N ASN A 133 -36.83 -13.69 25.81
CA ASN A 133 -37.94 -13.65 26.75
C ASN A 133 -38.65 -12.30 26.61
N ASN A 134 -39.98 -12.25 26.81
CA ASN A 134 -40.83 -11.05 26.75
C ASN A 134 -40.49 -9.97 27.81
N ASP A 135 -39.24 -9.51 27.84
CA ASP A 135 -38.75 -8.51 28.79
C ASP A 135 -39.34 -7.13 28.48
N PRO A 136 -39.68 -6.33 29.51
CA PRO A 136 -40.24 -4.99 29.32
C PRO A 136 -39.25 -4.06 28.63
N LEU A 137 -39.76 -3.00 28.00
CA LEU A 137 -38.91 -1.95 27.41
C LEU A 137 -38.10 -1.22 28.49
N CYS A 138 -36.84 -0.92 28.19
CA CYS A 138 -35.97 -0.21 29.12
C CYS A 138 -36.46 1.22 29.43
N PRO A 139 -36.36 1.68 30.68
CA PRO A 139 -36.64 3.05 31.04
C PRO A 139 -35.59 3.99 30.44
N ASN A 140 -35.97 5.22 30.12
CA ASN A 140 -35.06 6.26 29.68
C ASN A 140 -35.00 7.36 30.76
N PRO A 141 -33.85 7.57 31.45
CA PRO A 141 -32.55 6.95 31.23
C PRO A 141 -32.42 5.52 31.79
N VAL A 142 -31.57 4.71 31.15
CA VAL A 142 -31.31 3.29 31.48
C VAL A 142 -30.04 3.16 32.35
N PRO A 143 -30.00 2.27 33.36
CA PRO A 143 -28.79 2.01 34.12
C PRO A 143 -27.74 1.24 33.30
N VAL A 144 -26.49 1.66 33.42
CA VAL A 144 -25.33 1.07 32.75
C VAL A 144 -24.20 0.86 33.76
N ARG A 145 -23.65 -0.36 33.80
CA ARG A 145 -22.46 -0.69 34.59
C ARG A 145 -21.23 -0.26 33.83
N VAL A 146 -20.36 0.51 34.46
CA VAL A 146 -19.13 1.03 33.83
C VAL A 146 -17.90 0.46 34.51
N TYR A 147 -17.01 -0.08 33.70
CA TYR A 147 -15.70 -0.59 34.11
C TYR A 147 -14.61 0.23 33.42
N ALA A 148 -13.56 0.57 34.17
CA ALA A 148 -12.34 1.09 33.62
C ALA A 148 -11.54 -0.11 33.09
N THR A 149 -11.26 -0.10 31.79
CA THR A 149 -10.49 -1.18 31.17
C THR A 149 -9.02 -1.10 31.54
N LYS A 150 -8.55 0.04 32.06
CA LYS A 150 -7.13 0.36 32.28
C LYS A 150 -6.27 0.26 31.01
N ALA A 151 -6.92 0.25 29.85
CA ALA A 151 -6.24 0.43 28.59
C ALA A 151 -6.00 1.92 28.36
N ASN A 152 -4.77 2.27 27.97
CA ASN A 152 -4.52 3.59 27.44
C ASN A 152 -4.90 3.58 25.97
N PRO A 153 -5.73 4.53 25.51
CA PRO A 153 -5.99 4.66 24.09
C PRO A 153 -4.69 4.89 23.35
N PRO A 154 -4.55 4.35 22.12
CA PRO A 154 -3.45 4.66 21.24
C PRO A 154 -3.21 6.18 21.23
N TRP A 155 -2.06 6.61 21.75
CA TRP A 155 -1.71 8.01 21.75
C TRP A 155 -1.37 8.40 20.31
N HIS A 156 -2.16 9.32 19.76
CA HIS A 156 -2.05 9.71 18.36
C HIS A 156 -1.74 11.21 18.28
N PRO A 157 -0.46 11.59 18.38
CA PRO A 157 -0.03 12.95 18.12
C PRO A 157 -0.49 13.37 16.73
N VAL A 158 -0.97 14.61 16.65
CA VAL A 158 -1.32 15.24 15.37
C VAL A 158 -0.02 15.35 14.56
N PRO A 159 -0.02 14.96 13.28
CA PRO A 159 1.16 15.13 12.43
C PRO A 159 1.54 16.61 12.32
N LEU A 160 2.84 16.90 12.22
CA LEU A 160 3.30 18.28 12.05
C LEU A 160 2.70 18.87 10.78
N SER A 161 2.18 20.10 10.87
CA SER A 161 1.63 20.79 9.71
C SER A 161 2.76 21.35 8.84
N LEU A 162 2.60 21.29 7.52
CA LEU A 162 3.52 21.96 6.59
C LEU A 162 3.45 23.48 6.66
N LYS A 163 2.42 24.07 7.32
CA LYS A 163 2.31 25.54 7.54
C LYS A 163 3.42 26.12 8.43
N SER A 164 4.14 25.27 9.17
CA SER A 164 5.05 25.71 10.23
C SER A 164 6.40 26.28 9.75
N GLY A 165 6.58 26.57 8.45
CA GLY A 165 7.88 26.94 7.87
C GLY A 165 8.90 25.79 7.94
N LEU A 166 8.45 24.57 8.26
CA LEU A 166 9.29 23.39 8.47
C LEU A 166 10.08 23.03 7.21
N ILE A 167 9.51 23.25 6.04
CA ILE A 167 10.13 22.94 4.74
C ILE A 167 11.36 23.84 4.50
N ASP A 168 11.36 25.05 5.04
CA ASP A 168 12.46 26.02 4.91
C ASP A 168 13.59 25.78 5.91
N LEU A 169 13.32 25.00 6.97
CA LEU A 169 14.29 24.63 7.99
C LEU A 169 15.12 23.44 7.52
N VAL A 170 16.27 23.73 6.91
CA VAL A 170 17.22 22.68 6.51
C VAL A 170 17.78 21.99 7.74
N SER A 171 17.42 20.73 7.94
CA SER A 171 18.02 19.90 8.99
C SER A 171 19.50 19.65 8.69
N SER A 172 20.36 19.85 9.69
CA SER A 172 21.82 19.62 9.59
C SER A 172 22.17 18.16 9.29
N LYS A 173 21.24 17.23 9.56
CA LYS A 173 21.38 15.80 9.26
C LYS A 173 20.13 15.31 8.52
N PRO A 174 20.09 15.38 7.18
CA PRO A 174 18.97 14.88 6.40
C PRO A 174 18.86 13.36 6.50
N VAL A 175 17.64 12.84 6.52
CA VAL A 175 17.40 11.38 6.55
C VAL A 175 17.75 10.71 5.23
N ARG A 176 18.12 9.43 5.33
CA ARG A 176 18.23 8.52 4.18
C ARG A 176 17.10 7.50 4.24
N ILE A 177 16.45 7.31 3.10
CA ILE A 177 15.25 6.48 2.99
C ILE A 177 15.60 5.20 2.25
N VAL A 178 15.11 4.06 2.74
CA VAL A 178 14.93 2.84 1.97
C VAL A 178 13.51 2.84 1.43
N TYR A 179 13.36 2.78 0.12
CA TYR A 179 12.09 2.48 -0.53
C TYR A 179 11.98 0.96 -0.70
N LEU A 180 11.04 0.34 0.03
CA LEU A 180 10.66 -1.05 -0.15
C LEU A 180 9.58 -1.12 -1.24
N LEU A 181 10.00 -1.41 -2.46
CA LEU A 181 9.16 -1.42 -3.65
C LEU A 181 8.60 -2.82 -3.85
N VAL A 182 7.27 -2.95 -3.74
CA VAL A 182 6.55 -4.23 -3.86
C VAL A 182 5.73 -4.18 -5.14
N TRP A 183 6.25 -4.79 -6.21
CA TRP A 183 5.69 -4.64 -7.55
C TRP A 183 5.06 -5.93 -8.07
N ASN A 184 3.92 -5.77 -8.73
CA ASN A 184 3.22 -6.85 -9.44
C ASN A 184 2.72 -6.35 -10.81
N GLY A 185 2.15 -7.28 -11.59
CA GLY A 185 1.51 -6.96 -12.87
C GLY A 185 2.50 -6.84 -14.04
N ARG A 186 2.13 -6.04 -15.04
CA ARG A 186 2.87 -5.91 -16.31
C ARG A 186 3.22 -4.47 -16.70
N SER A 187 2.88 -3.50 -15.86
CA SER A 187 2.93 -2.07 -16.14
C SER A 187 4.34 -1.47 -16.07
N TRP A 188 5.30 -2.10 -16.77
CA TRP A 188 6.71 -1.74 -16.72
C TRP A 188 7.00 -0.25 -17.02
N PRO A 189 6.43 0.38 -18.07
CA PRO A 189 6.72 1.78 -18.34
C PRO A 189 6.21 2.72 -17.24
N HIS A 190 5.07 2.38 -16.60
CA HIS A 190 4.56 3.10 -15.44
C HIS A 190 5.51 2.98 -14.25
N ILE A 191 5.90 1.74 -13.91
CA ILE A 191 6.80 1.44 -12.79
C ILE A 191 8.15 2.14 -12.97
N ARG A 192 8.72 2.09 -14.17
CA ARG A 192 9.97 2.77 -14.50
C ARG A 192 9.85 4.28 -14.27
N ARG A 193 8.76 4.90 -14.75
CA ARG A 193 8.52 6.33 -14.54
C ARG A 193 8.41 6.67 -13.06
N MET A 194 7.65 5.89 -12.30
CA MET A 194 7.51 6.06 -10.84
C MET A 194 8.88 6.00 -10.16
N PHE A 195 9.69 4.99 -10.49
CA PHE A 195 11.04 4.85 -9.94
C PHE A 195 11.92 6.07 -10.25
N GLU A 196 11.93 6.55 -11.50
CA GLU A 196 12.70 7.72 -11.91
C GLU A 196 12.26 9.01 -11.18
N LEU A 197 10.99 9.12 -10.78
CA LEU A 197 10.49 10.26 -10.00
C LEU A 197 11.01 10.27 -8.55
N ILE A 198 11.16 9.09 -7.93
CA ILE A 198 11.63 8.95 -6.54
C ILE A 198 13.15 8.72 -6.42
N TYR A 199 13.84 8.48 -7.54
CA TYR A 199 15.26 8.13 -7.53
C TYR A 199 16.14 9.29 -7.05
N ASN A 200 17.03 8.99 -6.09
CA ASN A 200 18.04 9.87 -5.54
C ASN A 200 19.23 9.03 -5.06
N THR A 201 20.45 9.49 -5.34
CA THR A 201 21.68 8.75 -4.97
C THR A 201 21.92 8.63 -3.47
N ARG A 202 21.23 9.43 -2.63
CA ARG A 202 21.30 9.35 -1.16
C ARG A 202 20.32 8.35 -0.55
N HIS A 203 19.44 7.77 -1.35
CA HIS A 203 18.43 6.82 -0.91
C HIS A 203 18.74 5.44 -1.46
N TYR A 204 18.06 4.45 -0.87
CA TYR A 204 18.22 3.05 -1.19
C TYR A 204 16.89 2.47 -1.67
N TYR A 205 16.95 1.48 -2.53
CA TYR A 205 15.78 0.92 -3.22
C TYR A 205 15.84 -0.59 -3.14
N TYR A 206 15.03 -1.18 -2.27
CA TYR A 206 14.87 -2.62 -2.15
C TYR A 206 13.64 -3.05 -2.94
N ILE A 207 13.84 -3.84 -3.99
CA ILE A 207 12.80 -4.17 -4.95
C ILE A 207 12.44 -5.64 -4.81
N HIS A 208 11.17 -5.89 -4.52
CA HIS A 208 10.51 -7.18 -4.63
C HIS A 208 9.56 -7.15 -5.82
N VAL A 209 9.66 -8.18 -6.68
CA VAL A 209 8.68 -8.43 -7.75
C VAL A 209 8.04 -9.78 -7.48
N ASP A 210 6.71 -9.79 -7.45
CA ASP A 210 5.90 -11.00 -7.27
C ASP A 210 6.43 -12.18 -8.09
N ALA A 211 6.55 -13.36 -7.47
CA ALA A 211 7.11 -14.55 -8.11
C ALA A 211 6.36 -14.97 -9.39
N ARG A 212 5.08 -14.61 -9.51
CA ARG A 212 4.23 -14.87 -10.68
C ARG A 212 4.51 -13.93 -11.86
N CYS A 213 5.18 -12.80 -11.62
CA CYS A 213 5.42 -11.75 -12.62
C CYS A 213 6.81 -11.85 -13.27
N GLY A 214 7.06 -12.93 -14.02
CA GLY A 214 8.36 -13.19 -14.69
C GLY A 214 8.81 -12.06 -15.62
N TYR A 215 7.93 -11.63 -16.54
CA TYR A 215 8.19 -10.48 -17.43
C TYR A 215 8.66 -9.23 -16.69
N LEU A 216 7.94 -8.84 -15.64
CA LEU A 216 8.29 -7.65 -14.87
C LEU A 216 9.66 -7.82 -14.17
N TYR A 217 9.92 -8.98 -13.58
CA TYR A 217 11.20 -9.28 -12.93
C TYR A 217 12.37 -9.17 -13.91
N THR A 218 12.25 -9.73 -15.11
CA THR A 218 13.27 -9.66 -16.16
C THR A 218 13.51 -8.24 -16.64
N MET A 219 12.45 -7.44 -16.81
CA MET A 219 12.58 -6.02 -17.15
C MET A 219 13.30 -5.22 -16.06
N VAL A 220 12.91 -5.42 -14.80
CA VAL A 220 13.55 -4.75 -13.64
C VAL A 220 15.01 -5.17 -13.53
N LYS A 221 15.33 -6.46 -13.64
CA LYS A 221 16.70 -6.98 -13.55
C LYS A 221 17.63 -6.33 -14.57
N SER A 222 17.17 -6.18 -15.82
CA SER A 222 17.92 -5.48 -16.87
C SER A 222 18.08 -3.99 -16.56
N PHE A 223 17.01 -3.35 -16.07
CA PHE A 223 17.01 -1.92 -15.76
C PHE A 223 17.94 -1.54 -14.63
N ILE A 224 17.94 -2.28 -13.51
CA ILE A 224 18.76 -1.96 -12.34
C ILE A 224 20.26 -2.06 -12.59
N GLY A 225 20.69 -2.79 -13.63
CA GLY A 225 22.10 -2.86 -14.04
C GLY A 225 22.71 -1.52 -14.45
N ASN A 226 21.88 -0.48 -14.65
CA ASN A 226 22.32 0.88 -14.94
C ASN A 226 22.47 1.77 -13.68
N TYR A 227 22.19 1.23 -12.50
CA TYR A 227 22.19 1.97 -11.23
C TYR A 227 23.33 1.50 -10.31
N PRO A 228 23.76 2.34 -9.35
CA PRO A 228 24.73 1.94 -8.34
C PRO A 228 24.16 0.88 -7.38
N SER A 229 24.99 0.42 -6.45
CA SER A 229 24.64 -0.56 -5.41
C SER A 229 23.57 -0.09 -4.42
N ASN A 230 23.05 1.12 -4.56
CA ASN A 230 21.90 1.61 -3.78
C ASN A 230 20.54 1.12 -4.33
N VAL A 231 20.54 0.35 -5.42
CA VAL A 231 19.35 -0.31 -5.97
C VAL A 231 19.56 -1.82 -5.96
N TYR A 232 18.66 -2.55 -5.32
CA TYR A 232 18.75 -3.99 -5.14
C TYR A 232 17.44 -4.68 -5.51
N LEU A 233 17.51 -5.69 -6.37
CA LEU A 233 16.39 -6.58 -6.70
C LEU A 233 16.60 -7.91 -5.98
N THR A 234 15.66 -8.29 -5.11
CA THR A 234 15.78 -9.55 -4.35
C THR A 234 15.53 -10.77 -5.23
N SER A 235 16.36 -11.80 -5.06
CA SER A 235 16.11 -13.13 -5.63
C SER A 235 15.06 -13.91 -4.84
N THR A 236 14.83 -13.56 -3.57
CA THR A 236 13.85 -14.21 -2.69
C THR A 236 12.46 -13.66 -3.01
N ARG A 237 11.79 -14.29 -3.97
CA ARG A 237 10.48 -13.85 -4.46
C ARG A 237 9.36 -14.62 -3.77
N PHE A 238 8.35 -13.86 -3.35
CA PHE A 238 7.12 -14.35 -2.74
C PHE A 238 5.98 -14.11 -3.72
N SER A 239 4.86 -14.83 -3.56
CA SER A 239 3.63 -14.66 -4.33
C SER A 239 2.52 -14.05 -3.47
N PRO A 240 2.67 -12.79 -2.98
CA PRO A 240 1.69 -12.17 -2.10
C PRO A 240 0.31 -12.11 -2.78
N ILE A 241 -0.63 -12.88 -2.25
CA ILE A 241 -2.04 -12.80 -2.64
C ILE A 241 -2.78 -11.80 -1.77
N TRP A 242 -3.85 -11.22 -2.30
CA TRP A 242 -4.67 -10.27 -1.54
C TRP A 242 -5.26 -10.95 -0.29
N GLY A 243 -5.02 -10.37 0.88
CA GLY A 243 -5.44 -10.94 2.17
C GLY A 243 -4.49 -11.95 2.80
N GLY A 244 -3.48 -12.42 2.06
CA GLY A 244 -2.60 -13.52 2.48
C GLY A 244 -1.50 -13.16 3.49
N GLN A 245 -1.03 -14.17 4.21
CA GLN A 245 0.11 -14.13 5.12
C GLN A 245 1.44 -13.92 4.39
N SER A 246 1.55 -14.40 3.15
CA SER A 246 2.77 -14.27 2.34
C SER A 246 3.21 -12.83 2.13
N LEU A 247 2.29 -11.86 2.21
CA LEU A 247 2.63 -10.44 2.21
C LEU A 247 3.42 -10.07 3.48
N LEU A 248 2.95 -10.46 4.68
CA LEU A 248 3.69 -10.19 5.92
C LEU A 248 5.03 -10.92 5.94
N ASP A 249 5.09 -12.17 5.49
CA ASP A 249 6.34 -12.92 5.38
C ASP A 249 7.35 -12.23 4.45
N MET A 250 6.88 -11.70 3.31
CA MET A 250 7.69 -10.92 2.38
C MET A 250 8.23 -9.64 3.03
N PHE A 251 7.39 -8.90 3.77
CA PHE A 251 7.82 -7.71 4.50
C PHE A 251 8.88 -8.06 5.55
N LEU A 252 8.63 -9.06 6.40
CA LEU A 252 9.58 -9.49 7.43
C LEU A 252 10.89 -10.00 6.83
N SER A 253 10.83 -10.74 5.72
CA SER A 253 12.03 -11.19 4.99
C SER A 253 12.83 -10.00 4.44
N SER A 254 12.16 -9.02 3.84
CA SER A 254 12.82 -7.84 3.27
C SER A 254 13.45 -6.96 4.35
N LEU A 255 12.74 -6.74 5.47
CA LEU A 255 13.26 -6.00 6.63
C LEU A 255 14.44 -6.74 7.28
N LYS A 256 14.41 -8.07 7.30
CA LYS A 256 15.52 -8.90 7.76
C LYS A 256 16.74 -8.74 6.85
N ASP A 257 16.57 -8.76 5.53
CA ASP A 257 17.66 -8.53 4.57
C ASP A 257 18.28 -7.14 4.76
N LEU A 258 17.44 -6.09 4.87
CA LEU A 258 17.90 -4.72 5.14
C LEU A 258 18.70 -4.60 6.44
N SER A 259 18.37 -5.41 7.45
CA SER A 259 18.99 -5.33 8.78
C SER A 259 20.26 -6.19 8.89
N LEU A 260 20.29 -7.35 8.24
CA LEU A 260 21.36 -8.35 8.38
C LEU A 260 22.32 -8.40 7.20
N ASN A 261 21.82 -8.20 5.98
CA ASN A 261 22.56 -8.48 4.75
C ASN A 261 23.00 -7.20 4.02
N MET A 262 22.50 -6.03 4.43
CA MET A 262 22.78 -4.74 3.80
C MET A 262 23.48 -3.77 4.78
N SER A 263 24.55 -4.23 5.43
CA SER A 263 25.31 -3.43 6.41
C SER A 263 25.85 -2.12 5.84
N ASP A 264 26.13 -2.09 4.54
CA ASP A 264 26.69 -0.92 3.85
C ASP A 264 25.63 0.14 3.52
N TRP A 265 24.34 -0.18 3.72
CA TRP A 265 23.26 0.77 3.56
C TRP A 265 22.98 1.47 4.89
N GLU A 266 23.30 2.75 4.96
CA GLU A 266 23.04 3.55 6.15
C GLU A 266 21.74 4.33 5.97
N TRP A 267 20.64 3.79 6.49
CA TRP A 267 19.30 4.34 6.30
C TRP A 267 18.60 4.65 7.63
N ASP A 268 17.59 5.50 7.56
CA ASP A 268 16.84 5.99 8.73
C ASP A 268 15.39 5.55 8.74
N PHE A 269 14.78 5.43 7.55
CA PHE A 269 13.38 5.04 7.37
C PHE A 269 13.23 4.00 6.27
N VAL A 270 12.28 3.07 6.45
CA VAL A 270 11.71 2.28 5.37
C VAL A 270 10.34 2.84 5.00
N ILE A 271 10.11 3.06 3.70
CA ILE A 271 8.82 3.46 3.12
C ILE A 271 8.42 2.39 2.10
N ASN A 272 7.25 1.78 2.26
CA ASN A 272 6.74 0.86 1.25
C ASN A 272 5.93 1.57 0.16
N LEU A 273 6.11 1.18 -1.10
CA LEU A 273 5.40 1.67 -2.28
C LEU A 273 5.04 0.49 -3.21
N SER A 274 3.85 0.50 -3.81
CA SER A 274 3.46 -0.43 -4.89
C SER A 274 3.80 0.12 -6.27
N GLU A 275 3.49 -0.66 -7.30
CA GLU A 275 3.51 -0.23 -8.70
C GLU A 275 2.51 0.90 -9.00
N SER A 276 1.58 1.18 -8.09
CA SER A 276 0.45 2.11 -8.30
C SER A 276 0.51 3.37 -7.43
N ASP A 277 1.60 3.58 -6.71
CA ASP A 277 1.87 4.78 -5.93
C ASP A 277 2.63 5.81 -6.77
N LEU A 278 2.38 7.11 -6.56
CA LEU A 278 3.24 8.18 -7.09
C LEU A 278 3.57 9.21 -6.01
N PRO A 279 4.77 9.81 -6.04
CA PRO A 279 5.03 10.99 -5.26
C PRO A 279 4.15 12.15 -5.74
N ILE A 280 3.65 12.96 -4.81
CA ILE A 280 2.86 14.17 -5.09
C ILE A 280 3.51 15.44 -4.53
N ARG A 281 4.70 15.30 -3.92
CA ARG A 281 5.57 16.39 -3.49
C ARG A 281 7.03 16.06 -3.85
N PRO A 282 7.90 17.07 -4.04
CA PRO A 282 9.33 16.87 -4.25
C PRO A 282 10.02 16.10 -3.10
N ASN A 283 11.05 15.32 -3.45
CA ASN A 283 11.81 14.49 -2.49
C ASN A 283 12.40 15.30 -1.32
N HIS A 284 12.86 16.53 -1.56
CA HIS A 284 13.45 17.36 -0.50
C HIS A 284 12.43 17.70 0.60
N GLU A 285 11.15 17.93 0.27
CA GLU A 285 10.11 18.19 1.26
C GLU A 285 9.89 16.97 2.17
N LEU A 286 9.86 15.76 1.59
CA LEU A 286 9.75 14.50 2.34
C LEU A 286 10.95 14.30 3.27
N VAL A 287 12.17 14.50 2.76
CA VAL A 287 13.40 14.38 3.55
C VAL A 287 13.39 15.37 4.71
N THR A 288 13.02 16.64 4.48
CA THR A 288 12.93 17.64 5.54
C THR A 288 11.88 17.25 6.59
N TYR A 289 10.69 16.82 6.16
CA TYR A 289 9.62 16.42 7.07
C TYR A 289 10.01 15.22 7.95
N LEU A 290 10.58 14.17 7.36
CA LEU A 290 11.04 12.99 8.09
C LEU A 290 12.26 13.29 8.98
N SER A 291 13.13 14.22 8.58
CA SER A 291 14.28 14.62 9.42
C SER A 291 13.85 15.26 10.73
N HIS A 292 12.72 15.98 10.75
CA HIS A 292 12.12 16.53 11.97
C HIS A 292 11.32 15.50 12.78
N ASN A 293 11.06 14.32 12.22
CA ASN A 293 10.26 13.25 12.83
C ASN A 293 11.03 11.93 12.91
N ARG A 294 12.36 11.97 13.04
CA ARG A 294 13.27 10.82 12.90
C ARG A 294 12.91 9.61 13.78
N ASP A 295 12.35 9.85 14.96
CA ASP A 295 12.02 8.81 15.94
C ASP A 295 10.52 8.43 15.93
N LYS A 296 9.77 8.87 14.91
CA LYS A 296 8.32 8.64 14.79
C LYS A 296 7.99 7.52 13.81
N ILE A 297 6.92 6.81 14.10
CA ILE A 297 6.37 5.72 13.28
C ILE A 297 5.07 6.22 12.65
N PHE A 298 4.94 6.19 11.33
CA PHE A 298 3.74 6.67 10.65
C PHE A 298 2.87 5.47 10.25
N LEU A 299 1.81 5.25 11.03
CA LEU A 299 0.84 4.17 10.87
C LEU A 299 -0.55 4.76 11.02
N ARG A 300 -1.40 4.65 9.99
CA ARG A 300 -2.77 5.16 10.04
C ARG A 300 -3.72 4.08 10.51
N SER A 301 -4.16 4.14 11.76
CA SER A 301 -5.19 3.27 12.32
C SER A 301 -6.59 3.60 11.75
N PHE A 302 -7.45 2.60 11.62
CA PHE A 302 -8.87 2.83 11.33
C PHE A 302 -9.55 3.57 12.48
N SER A 303 -10.71 4.20 12.22
CA SER A 303 -11.53 4.69 13.31
C SER A 303 -12.04 3.50 14.14
N HIS A 304 -11.63 3.44 15.41
CA HIS A 304 -12.03 2.40 16.37
C HIS A 304 -13.53 2.49 16.67
N THR A 305 -14.35 1.97 15.76
CA THR A 305 -15.82 1.87 15.89
C THR A 305 -16.22 0.64 16.70
N GLY A 306 -15.52 0.42 17.82
CA GLY A 306 -15.75 -0.70 18.73
C GLY A 306 -15.50 -2.07 18.08
N GLN A 307 -16.32 -3.06 18.45
CA GLN A 307 -16.19 -4.46 18.01
C GLN A 307 -16.30 -4.65 16.49
N SER A 308 -16.90 -3.70 15.78
CA SER A 308 -17.03 -3.80 14.33
C SER A 308 -15.68 -3.81 13.62
N PHE A 309 -14.66 -3.15 14.17
CA PHE A 309 -13.29 -3.27 13.69
C PHE A 309 -12.76 -4.70 13.87
N LEU A 310 -12.93 -5.29 15.06
CA LEU A 310 -12.46 -6.65 15.34
C LEU A 310 -13.07 -7.68 14.38
N ARG A 311 -14.39 -7.57 14.18
CA ARG A 311 -15.14 -8.45 13.28
C ARG A 311 -14.76 -8.22 11.82
N ASN A 312 -14.73 -6.98 11.35
CA ASN A 312 -14.50 -6.68 9.93
C ASN A 312 -13.08 -7.06 9.48
N GLN A 313 -12.09 -6.96 10.37
CA GLN A 313 -10.71 -7.42 10.13
C GLN A 313 -10.51 -8.92 10.41
N GLY A 314 -11.52 -9.62 10.93
CA GLY A 314 -11.43 -11.06 11.19
C GLY A 314 -10.49 -11.46 12.32
N PHE A 315 -10.26 -10.60 13.33
CA PHE A 315 -9.35 -10.94 14.45
C PHE A 315 -9.82 -12.17 15.26
N GLY A 316 -11.14 -12.34 15.40
CA GLY A 316 -11.74 -13.54 16.01
C GLY A 316 -11.86 -14.74 15.06
N GLN A 317 -11.24 -14.69 13.88
CA GLN A 317 -11.33 -15.73 12.85
C GLN A 317 -9.92 -16.25 12.52
N LEU A 318 -9.83 -17.53 12.16
CA LEU A 318 -8.59 -18.21 11.78
C LEU A 318 -8.51 -18.32 10.26
N PHE A 319 -7.41 -17.85 9.69
CA PHE A 319 -7.15 -17.94 8.25
C PHE A 319 -5.86 -18.68 7.97
N LEU A 320 -5.82 -19.44 6.88
CA LEU A 320 -4.63 -20.14 6.41
C LEU A 320 -4.43 -19.87 4.92
N GLU A 321 -3.25 -19.36 4.56
CA GLU A 321 -2.85 -19.29 3.15
C GLU A 321 -2.26 -20.62 2.69
N CYS A 322 -2.88 -21.23 1.67
CA CYS A 322 -2.41 -22.46 1.03
C CYS A 322 -2.87 -22.48 -0.44
N ASP A 323 -2.03 -22.98 -1.34
CA ASP A 323 -2.32 -23.10 -2.79
C ASP A 323 -2.81 -21.80 -3.46
N SER A 324 -2.18 -20.68 -3.13
CA SER A 324 -2.55 -19.33 -3.62
C SER A 324 -3.99 -18.91 -3.27
N TYR A 325 -4.52 -19.44 -2.17
CA TYR A 325 -5.84 -19.12 -1.62
C TYR A 325 -5.76 -18.91 -0.10
N VAL A 326 -6.61 -18.03 0.43
CA VAL A 326 -6.74 -17.78 1.87
C VAL A 326 -8.03 -18.41 2.39
N TRP A 327 -7.88 -19.52 3.08
CA TRP A 327 -8.96 -20.34 3.62
C TRP A 327 -9.44 -19.82 4.97
N HIS A 328 -10.75 -19.65 5.14
CA HIS A 328 -11.35 -19.41 6.46
C HIS A 328 -11.61 -20.73 7.16
N LEU A 329 -10.91 -20.96 8.28
CA LEU A 329 -10.93 -22.25 8.99
C LEU A 329 -11.89 -22.29 10.18
N GLY A 330 -12.47 -21.16 10.57
CA GLY A 330 -13.40 -21.03 11.70
C GLY A 330 -13.01 -19.96 12.70
N GLU A 331 -13.63 -19.99 13.87
CA GLU A 331 -13.43 -19.00 14.94
C GLU A 331 -12.18 -19.30 15.77
N ARG A 332 -11.57 -18.24 16.32
CA ARG A 332 -10.53 -18.31 17.35
C ARG A 332 -10.72 -17.20 18.39
N SER A 333 -10.18 -17.40 19.59
CA SER A 333 -10.18 -16.38 20.63
C SER A 333 -9.29 -15.19 20.27
N VAL A 334 -9.79 -13.99 20.53
CA VAL A 334 -8.98 -12.76 20.49
C VAL A 334 -7.99 -12.79 21.66
N PRO A 335 -6.68 -12.54 21.44
CA PRO A 335 -5.68 -12.58 22.50
C PRO A 335 -5.95 -11.51 23.57
N SER A 336 -5.90 -11.92 24.83
CA SER A 336 -6.04 -11.02 25.97
C SER A 336 -4.69 -10.39 26.35
N GLY A 337 -4.74 -9.24 27.03
CA GLY A 337 -3.53 -8.57 27.53
C GLY A 337 -2.74 -7.78 26.48
N ILE A 338 -3.21 -7.71 25.23
CA ILE A 338 -2.64 -6.85 24.18
C ILE A 338 -3.71 -5.94 23.55
N ILE A 339 -3.29 -4.79 23.05
CA ILE A 339 -4.09 -3.88 22.24
C ILE A 339 -3.96 -4.30 20.77
N LEU A 340 -5.05 -4.74 20.15
CA LEU A 340 -5.15 -4.93 18.72
C LEU A 340 -5.48 -3.61 18.04
N ASP A 341 -4.53 -3.14 17.25
CA ASP A 341 -4.65 -1.95 16.41
C ASP A 341 -4.37 -2.35 14.96
N GLY A 342 -4.89 -1.56 14.03
CA GLY A 342 -4.77 -1.82 12.62
C GLY A 342 -5.41 -0.73 11.77
N GLY A 343 -5.01 -0.72 10.52
CA GLY A 343 -5.43 0.28 9.56
C GLY A 343 -4.71 0.09 8.24
N SER A 344 -4.03 1.13 7.78
CA SER A 344 -3.36 1.08 6.49
C SER A 344 -2.07 0.26 6.54
N ASP A 345 -1.90 -0.65 5.58
CA ASP A 345 -0.66 -1.35 5.27
C ASP A 345 0.41 -0.46 4.57
N TRP A 346 0.16 0.85 4.44
CA TRP A 346 1.09 1.85 3.93
C TRP A 346 1.76 2.56 5.08
N MET A 347 3.04 2.27 5.27
CA MET A 347 3.77 2.55 6.50
C MET A 347 5.01 3.39 6.20
N ILE A 348 5.50 4.08 7.23
CA ILE A 348 6.86 4.62 7.27
C ILE A 348 7.43 4.25 8.63
N LEU A 349 8.44 3.38 8.62
CA LEU A 349 8.99 2.76 9.81
C LEU A 349 10.43 3.25 10.03
N PRO A 350 10.74 3.85 11.19
CA PRO A 350 12.11 4.24 11.50
C PRO A 350 12.96 2.99 11.76
N LYS A 351 14.26 3.07 11.47
CA LYS A 351 15.20 1.95 11.61
C LYS A 351 15.15 1.31 13.00
N ILE A 352 15.05 2.11 14.05
CA ILE A 352 14.99 1.61 15.44
C ILE A 352 13.78 0.69 15.70
N PHE A 353 12.64 0.94 15.06
CA PHE A 353 11.46 0.08 15.17
C PHE A 353 11.63 -1.20 14.34
N VAL A 354 12.20 -1.08 13.14
CA VAL A 354 12.52 -2.25 12.30
C VAL A 354 13.50 -3.17 13.01
N ASP A 355 14.58 -2.63 13.57
CA ASP A 355 15.57 -3.39 14.34
C ASP A 355 14.90 -4.13 15.50
N TYR A 356 13.98 -3.50 16.23
CA TYR A 356 13.23 -4.18 17.29
C TYR A 356 12.39 -5.34 16.75
N VAL A 357 11.66 -5.15 15.65
CA VAL A 357 10.82 -6.20 15.04
C VAL A 357 11.66 -7.41 14.58
N ILE A 358 12.90 -7.17 14.14
CA ILE A 358 13.79 -8.21 13.62
C ILE A 358 14.61 -8.90 14.72
N TYR A 359 15.22 -8.13 15.63
CA TYR A 359 16.22 -8.63 16.59
C TYR A 359 15.67 -8.96 17.97
N SER A 360 14.47 -8.49 18.34
CA SER A 360 13.94 -8.72 19.68
C SER A 360 13.48 -10.17 19.87
N ASP A 361 13.99 -10.81 20.92
CA ASP A 361 13.56 -12.15 21.39
C ASP A 361 12.45 -12.06 22.45
N ALA A 362 11.80 -10.90 22.62
CA ALA A 362 10.73 -10.74 23.59
C ALA A 362 9.57 -11.71 23.30
N ASN A 363 9.11 -12.44 24.33
CA ASN A 363 8.00 -13.39 24.23
C ASN A 363 6.75 -12.75 23.57
N LEU A 364 6.42 -11.51 23.95
CA LEU A 364 5.32 -10.75 23.37
C LEU A 364 5.41 -10.66 21.84
N LEU A 365 6.59 -10.34 21.29
CA LEU A 365 6.77 -10.22 19.85
C LEU A 365 6.65 -11.57 19.15
N ARG A 366 7.18 -12.64 19.75
CA ARG A 366 7.02 -14.01 19.22
C ARG A 366 5.56 -14.40 19.16
N ASP A 367 4.81 -14.13 20.22
CA ASP A 367 3.39 -14.51 20.31
C ASP A 367 2.53 -13.66 19.34
N ILE A 368 2.85 -12.38 19.15
CA ILE A 368 2.23 -11.53 18.12
C ILE A 368 2.54 -12.06 16.70
N LYS A 369 3.79 -12.44 16.40
CA LYS A 369 4.18 -13.04 15.11
C LYS A 369 3.37 -14.31 14.83
N GLU A 370 3.23 -15.18 15.83
CA GLU A 370 2.46 -16.43 15.70
C GLU A 370 0.96 -16.16 15.50
N TYR A 371 0.39 -15.21 16.23
CA TYR A 371 -1.02 -14.84 16.06
C TYR A 371 -1.30 -14.31 14.65
N PHE A 372 -0.45 -13.42 14.13
CA PHE A 372 -0.63 -12.84 12.80
C PHE A 372 -0.33 -13.80 11.65
N ARG A 373 0.43 -14.88 11.90
CA ARG A 373 0.67 -15.95 10.90
C ARG A 373 -0.62 -16.56 10.34
N TYR A 374 -1.68 -16.58 11.15
CA TYR A 374 -2.98 -17.13 10.81
C TYR A 374 -4.10 -16.08 10.80
N SER A 375 -3.76 -14.83 10.45
CA SER A 375 -4.69 -13.71 10.33
C SER A 375 -4.95 -13.33 8.87
N LEU A 376 -6.13 -12.79 8.61
CA LEU A 376 -6.44 -12.10 7.36
C LEU A 376 -5.77 -10.71 7.33
N LEU A 377 -5.29 -10.28 6.15
CA LEU A 377 -4.68 -8.96 5.92
C LEU A 377 -3.65 -8.58 7.00
N PRO A 378 -2.70 -9.47 7.35
CA PRO A 378 -1.93 -9.34 8.58
C PRO A 378 -1.06 -8.07 8.63
N VAL A 379 -0.57 -7.57 7.48
CA VAL A 379 0.22 -6.33 7.42
C VAL A 379 -0.57 -5.09 7.84
N GLU A 380 -1.90 -5.08 7.64
CA GLU A 380 -2.75 -3.98 8.07
C GLU A 380 -2.77 -3.81 9.60
N SER A 381 -2.35 -4.82 10.37
CA SER A 381 -2.52 -4.82 11.84
C SER A 381 -1.28 -5.25 12.62
N PHE A 382 -0.39 -6.05 12.04
CA PHE A 382 0.81 -6.55 12.72
C PHE A 382 1.70 -5.41 13.26
N PHE A 383 2.13 -4.48 12.40
CA PHE A 383 3.03 -3.40 12.81
C PHE A 383 2.37 -2.41 13.78
N HIS A 384 1.08 -2.15 13.60
CA HIS A 384 0.27 -1.35 14.53
C HIS A 384 0.25 -2.00 15.92
N THR A 385 -0.13 -3.28 15.99
CA THR A 385 -0.21 -4.05 17.24
C THR A 385 1.16 -4.13 17.93
N VAL A 386 2.25 -4.38 17.19
CA VAL A 386 3.60 -4.37 17.79
C VAL A 386 3.94 -2.99 18.35
N ALA A 387 3.69 -1.91 17.62
CA ALA A 387 4.01 -0.56 18.07
C ALA A 387 3.21 -0.17 19.33
N GLN A 388 1.90 -0.47 19.38
CA GLN A 388 1.05 -0.11 20.52
C GLN A 388 1.39 -0.89 21.80
N ASN A 389 1.89 -2.11 21.70
CA ASN A 389 2.14 -2.97 22.88
C ASN A 389 3.59 -2.94 23.37
N THR A 390 4.41 -2.03 22.85
CA THR A 390 5.83 -1.92 23.18
C THR A 390 6.19 -0.50 23.60
N HIS A 391 7.47 -0.25 23.88
CA HIS A 391 7.97 1.09 24.23
C HIS A 391 7.82 2.11 23.10
N PHE A 392 7.37 1.69 21.90
CA PHE A 392 7.13 2.56 20.75
C PHE A 392 5.74 3.20 20.71
N CYS A 393 4.84 2.89 21.66
CA CYS A 393 3.46 3.36 21.60
C CYS A 393 3.33 4.91 21.56
N THR A 394 4.27 5.64 22.17
CA THR A 394 4.33 7.11 22.14
C THR A 394 5.02 7.68 20.89
N SER A 395 5.56 6.82 20.03
CA SER A 395 6.21 7.20 18.77
C SER A 395 5.29 7.08 17.56
N VAL A 396 4.12 6.43 17.69
CA VAL A 396 3.16 6.28 16.60
C VAL A 396 2.49 7.62 16.32
N ILE A 397 2.51 8.06 15.06
CA ILE A 397 1.73 9.17 14.52
C ILE A 397 0.62 8.55 13.68
N ASN A 398 -0.65 8.84 14.00
CA ASN A 398 -1.81 8.28 13.28
C ASN A 398 -2.05 8.97 11.93
N HIS A 399 -1.07 8.82 11.05
CA HIS A 399 -1.09 9.40 9.72
C HIS A 399 -0.14 8.61 8.83
N TYR A 400 -0.55 8.25 7.62
CA TYR A 400 0.26 7.46 6.68
C TYR A 400 1.11 8.32 5.72
N LEU A 401 0.96 9.65 5.74
CA LEU A 401 1.59 10.60 4.81
C LEU A 401 1.25 10.37 3.32
N ARG A 402 0.09 9.79 3.02
CA ARG A 402 -0.38 9.44 1.67
C ARG A 402 -1.82 9.85 1.43
N PHE A 403 -2.19 10.16 0.20
CA PHE A 403 -3.59 10.21 -0.20
C PHE A 403 -4.02 8.85 -0.76
N ILE A 404 -5.13 8.28 -0.25
CA ILE A 404 -5.68 7.02 -0.74
C ILE A 404 -7.12 7.24 -1.19
N ASN A 405 -7.41 7.00 -2.47
CA ASN A 405 -8.69 7.29 -3.11
C ASN A 405 -9.80 6.26 -2.76
N TRP A 406 -10.26 6.28 -1.50
CA TRP A 406 -11.36 5.45 -1.04
C TRP A 406 -12.72 6.05 -1.46
N LYS A 407 -13.35 5.47 -2.48
CA LYS A 407 -14.72 5.81 -2.90
C LYS A 407 -15.67 4.64 -2.58
N ARG A 408 -16.40 4.73 -1.46
CA ARG A 408 -17.39 3.72 -1.05
C ARG A 408 -18.78 4.11 -1.54
N PRO A 409 -19.60 3.17 -2.06
CA PRO A 409 -19.35 1.72 -2.12
C PRO A 409 -18.51 1.25 -3.32
N GLN A 410 -18.13 2.16 -4.24
CA GLN A 410 -17.59 1.84 -5.58
C GLN A 410 -16.26 1.05 -5.63
N GLY A 411 -15.58 0.80 -4.51
CA GLY A 411 -14.41 -0.08 -4.41
C GLY A 411 -14.58 -1.30 -3.49
N CYS A 412 -15.79 -1.50 -2.96
CA CYS A 412 -16.11 -2.58 -2.02
C CYS A 412 -17.04 -3.59 -2.66
N GLY A 413 -16.65 -4.85 -2.66
CA GLY A 413 -17.49 -5.93 -3.16
C GLY A 413 -16.85 -7.28 -2.96
N CYS A 414 -17.68 -8.28 -2.70
CA CYS A 414 -17.28 -9.69 -2.72
C CYS A 414 -17.10 -10.09 -4.19
N LYS A 415 -15.90 -9.88 -4.74
CA LYS A 415 -15.62 -10.17 -6.15
C LYS A 415 -15.77 -11.68 -6.38
N TYR A 416 -16.56 -12.06 -7.37
CA TYR A 416 -16.65 -13.47 -7.80
C TYR A 416 -15.26 -13.96 -8.21
N GLY A 417 -14.82 -15.09 -7.67
CA GLY A 417 -13.45 -15.59 -7.84
C GLY A 417 -12.39 -14.89 -6.98
N SER A 418 -12.75 -14.33 -5.81
CA SER A 418 -11.77 -13.86 -4.84
C SER A 418 -10.83 -14.99 -4.41
N VAL A 419 -9.58 -14.65 -4.14
CA VAL A 419 -8.54 -15.58 -3.67
C VAL A 419 -8.60 -15.81 -2.14
N VAL A 420 -9.75 -15.51 -1.54
CA VAL A 420 -9.95 -15.53 -0.09
C VAL A 420 -11.42 -15.65 0.25
N ASP A 421 -11.69 -16.39 1.33
CA ASP A 421 -13.00 -16.55 1.98
C ASP A 421 -13.40 -15.30 2.79
N TRP A 422 -13.27 -14.10 2.21
CA TRP A 422 -13.64 -12.85 2.85
C TRP A 422 -13.95 -11.75 1.82
N CYS A 423 -14.77 -10.78 2.22
CA CYS A 423 -15.09 -9.65 1.36
C CYS A 423 -14.15 -8.47 1.63
N GLY A 424 -13.63 -7.90 0.56
CA GLY A 424 -12.64 -6.84 0.60
C GLY A 424 -13.12 -5.52 0.01
N CYS A 425 -12.32 -4.49 0.26
CA CYS A 425 -12.37 -3.25 -0.48
C CYS A 425 -10.99 -2.93 -1.05
N SER A 426 -10.96 -2.19 -2.15
CA SER A 426 -9.73 -1.61 -2.68
C SER A 426 -9.97 -0.14 -3.06
N PRO A 427 -8.95 0.72 -2.89
CA PRO A 427 -9.04 2.09 -3.38
C PRO A 427 -9.14 2.11 -4.91
N LEU A 428 -9.81 3.13 -5.45
CA LEU A 428 -9.97 3.29 -6.89
C LEU A 428 -8.76 4.00 -7.50
N ALA A 429 -8.54 3.76 -8.80
CA ALA A 429 -7.61 4.56 -9.58
C ALA A 429 -8.11 6.02 -9.64
N LEU A 430 -7.24 6.95 -9.28
CA LEU A 430 -7.39 8.38 -9.47
C LEU A 430 -7.61 8.67 -10.95
N ASN A 431 -8.60 9.49 -11.27
CA ASN A 431 -9.00 9.68 -12.65
C ASN A 431 -9.78 10.99 -12.86
N GLY A 432 -9.57 11.64 -14.00
CA GLY A 432 -10.31 12.84 -14.40
C GLY A 432 -9.97 14.12 -13.62
N PRO A 433 -10.48 15.29 -14.08
CA PRO A 433 -10.10 16.60 -13.58
C PRO A 433 -10.45 16.82 -12.11
N LYS A 434 -11.57 16.24 -11.64
CA LYS A 434 -12.00 16.34 -10.23
C LYS A 434 -10.98 15.74 -9.26
N ASP A 435 -10.42 14.58 -9.60
CA ASP A 435 -9.42 13.93 -8.75
C ASP A 435 -8.08 14.70 -8.80
N ALA A 436 -7.71 15.33 -9.93
CA ALA A 436 -6.54 16.20 -9.98
C ALA A 436 -6.72 17.51 -9.22
N GLU A 437 -7.87 18.16 -9.33
CA GLU A 437 -8.20 19.36 -8.56
C GLU A 437 -8.10 19.05 -7.06
N LEU A 438 -8.68 17.93 -6.61
CA LEU A 438 -8.57 17.46 -5.23
C LEU A 438 -7.11 17.26 -4.81
N LEU A 439 -6.29 16.55 -5.61
CA LEU A 439 -4.86 16.39 -5.31
C LEU A 439 -4.14 17.74 -5.25
N CYS A 440 -4.51 18.67 -6.12
CA CYS A 440 -3.87 19.98 -6.16
C CYS A 440 -4.26 20.86 -4.97
N GLU A 441 -5.51 20.80 -4.52
CA GLU A 441 -5.98 21.45 -3.29
C GLU A 441 -5.28 20.84 -2.06
N LEU A 442 -5.20 19.51 -1.96
CA LEU A 442 -4.54 18.82 -0.83
C LEU A 442 -3.04 19.12 -0.72
N THR A 443 -2.39 19.37 -1.84
CA THR A 443 -0.95 19.73 -1.91
C THR A 443 -0.70 21.23 -1.83
N GLY A 444 -1.75 22.07 -1.94
CA GLY A 444 -1.63 23.53 -1.90
C GLY A 444 -0.93 24.12 -3.13
N LYS A 445 -0.86 23.36 -4.23
CA LYS A 445 -0.19 23.76 -5.47
C LYS A 445 -1.14 24.45 -6.47
N CYS A 446 -2.46 24.40 -6.24
CA CYS A 446 -3.47 25.10 -7.04
C CYS A 446 -4.32 26.03 -6.19
N LEU A 447 -4.61 27.21 -6.75
CA LEU A 447 -5.42 28.34 -6.26
C LEU A 447 -6.29 28.08 -5.01
N LYS A 448 -5.65 28.13 -3.83
CA LYS A 448 -6.16 28.64 -2.53
C LYS A 448 -5.00 28.62 -1.53
N PRO A 449 -4.43 29.78 -1.14
CA PRO A 449 -3.25 29.83 -0.29
C PRO A 449 -3.45 29.21 1.12
N ASP A 450 -4.69 29.01 1.56
CA ASP A 450 -4.97 28.59 2.94
C ASP A 450 -5.45 27.13 3.13
N TYR A 451 -5.76 26.39 2.05
CA TYR A 451 -6.42 25.08 2.16
C TYR A 451 -5.49 23.84 2.02
N GLY A 452 -4.23 23.98 1.59
CA GLY A 452 -3.44 22.84 1.07
C GLY A 452 -2.07 22.54 1.71
N LEU A 453 -2.00 22.35 3.03
CA LEU A 453 -0.72 22.09 3.74
C LEU A 453 -0.75 20.79 4.56
N GLN A 454 -1.50 19.80 4.07
CA GLN A 454 -1.47 18.47 4.67
C GLN A 454 -0.13 17.79 4.36
N PRO A 455 0.46 17.05 5.32
CA PRO A 455 1.73 16.35 5.14
C PRO A 455 1.52 15.06 4.33
N LEU A 456 1.12 15.21 3.06
CA LEU A 456 0.90 14.13 2.10
C LEU A 456 2.01 14.17 1.06
N PHE A 457 2.75 13.08 0.91
CA PHE A 457 3.91 13.00 0.01
C PHE A 457 3.73 11.99 -1.12
N PHE A 458 2.83 11.00 -0.94
CA PHE A 458 2.45 10.05 -1.99
C PHE A 458 0.94 10.00 -2.18
N ALA A 459 0.48 9.48 -3.32
CA ALA A 459 -0.92 9.17 -3.56
C ALA A 459 -1.10 7.83 -4.26
N ARG A 460 -2.27 7.22 -4.11
CA ARG A 460 -2.68 5.97 -4.79
C ARG A 460 -4.20 5.82 -4.97
N LYS A 461 -4.68 5.06 -5.96
CA LYS A 461 -3.90 4.33 -6.98
C LYS A 461 -3.79 5.14 -8.27
N PHE A 462 -2.67 4.97 -8.97
CA PHE A 462 -2.52 5.41 -10.36
C PHE A 462 -2.42 4.19 -11.27
N ASP A 463 -3.03 4.29 -12.45
CA ASP A 463 -3.02 3.24 -13.46
C ASP A 463 -3.03 3.90 -14.84
N SER A 464 -1.93 3.72 -15.59
CA SER A 464 -1.78 4.32 -16.92
C SER A 464 -2.75 3.76 -17.95
N THR A 465 -3.34 2.58 -17.71
CA THR A 465 -4.40 2.01 -18.56
C THR A 465 -5.76 2.66 -18.30
N ILE A 466 -5.94 3.29 -17.14
CA ILE A 466 -7.18 3.98 -16.73
C ILE A 466 -7.12 5.48 -17.05
N ASP A 467 -6.06 6.17 -16.60
CA ASP A 467 -5.90 7.60 -16.81
C ASP A 467 -4.43 8.02 -16.72
N LEU A 468 -3.74 8.09 -17.86
CA LEU A 468 -2.38 8.61 -17.95
C LEU A 468 -2.35 10.15 -17.80
N GLY A 469 -3.46 10.85 -18.08
CA GLY A 469 -3.57 12.30 -17.98
C GLY A 469 -3.35 12.81 -16.56
N ILE A 470 -3.95 12.16 -15.56
CA ILE A 470 -3.72 12.52 -14.15
C ILE A 470 -2.28 12.22 -13.69
N ILE A 471 -1.63 11.19 -14.25
CA ILE A 471 -0.21 10.91 -13.97
C ILE A 471 0.66 12.04 -14.55
N ASN A 472 0.39 12.45 -15.79
CA ASN A 472 1.06 13.59 -16.41
C ASN A 472 0.82 14.89 -15.61
N PHE A 473 -0.39 15.12 -15.11
CA PHE A 473 -0.71 16.23 -14.23
C PHE A 473 0.17 16.24 -12.98
N VAL A 474 0.29 15.11 -12.27
CA VAL A 474 1.15 15.02 -11.07
C VAL A 474 2.59 15.37 -11.42
N VAL A 475 3.14 14.78 -12.48
CA VAL A 475 4.54 14.99 -12.89
C VAL A 475 4.82 16.45 -13.28
N TYR A 476 3.97 17.04 -14.11
CA TYR A 476 4.22 18.37 -14.66
C TYR A 476 3.77 19.51 -13.75
N LYS A 477 2.64 19.35 -13.02
CA LYS A 477 2.06 20.43 -12.21
C LYS A 477 2.38 20.32 -10.72
N LEU A 478 2.38 19.11 -10.14
CA LEU A 478 2.63 18.97 -8.69
C LEU A 478 4.12 18.85 -8.38
N LEU A 479 4.86 18.10 -9.21
CA LEU A 479 6.28 17.83 -9.01
C LEU A 479 7.19 18.78 -9.82
N GLU A 480 6.66 19.45 -10.84
CA GLU A 480 7.40 20.33 -11.75
C GLU A 480 8.61 19.63 -12.41
N ARG A 481 8.49 18.33 -12.71
CA ARG A 481 9.55 17.47 -13.28
C ARG A 481 9.34 17.23 -14.77
N SER A 482 9.84 18.12 -15.62
CA SER A 482 9.83 17.93 -17.08
C SER A 482 10.93 16.98 -17.58
N ASP A 483 11.94 16.69 -16.75
CA ASP A 483 13.06 15.80 -17.04
C ASP A 483 12.70 14.31 -16.98
N VAL A 484 11.64 13.97 -16.23
CA VAL A 484 11.10 12.59 -16.11
C VAL A 484 9.90 12.38 -17.04
N ALA A 485 9.72 13.27 -18.01
CA ALA A 485 8.93 12.93 -19.18
C ALA A 485 9.61 11.70 -19.80
N VAL A 486 8.97 10.53 -19.66
CA VAL A 486 9.35 9.36 -20.45
C VAL A 486 9.47 9.91 -21.86
N ASN A 487 10.63 9.72 -22.49
CA ASN A 487 10.97 10.23 -23.82
C ASN A 487 10.13 9.52 -24.92
N LEU A 488 8.83 9.39 -24.65
CA LEU A 488 7.78 9.03 -25.56
C LEU A 488 7.66 10.26 -26.43
N ARG A 489 7.91 10.12 -27.72
CA ARG A 489 7.61 11.15 -28.72
C ARG A 489 6.08 11.42 -28.84
N ASN A 490 5.30 11.02 -27.84
CA ASN A 490 3.84 11.01 -27.77
C ASN A 490 3.41 10.82 -26.29
N ASP A 491 3.34 11.91 -25.51
CA ASP A 491 2.96 11.95 -24.09
C ASP A 491 1.53 11.42 -23.80
N ASN A 492 0.77 11.17 -24.87
CA ASN A 492 -0.64 10.80 -24.85
C ASN A 492 -0.88 9.30 -25.06
N TYR A 493 0.16 8.48 -25.11
CA TYR A 493 0.00 7.05 -25.35
C TYR A 493 0.77 6.21 -24.33
N TYR A 494 0.14 5.14 -23.88
CA TYR A 494 0.73 4.17 -22.97
C TYR A 494 0.73 2.79 -23.61
N LEU A 495 1.90 2.15 -23.69
CA LEU A 495 2.07 0.83 -24.26
C LEU A 495 2.35 -0.18 -23.15
N GLU A 496 1.49 -1.17 -22.97
CA GLU A 496 1.67 -2.21 -21.96
C GLU A 496 1.90 -3.57 -22.60
N ASN A 497 2.90 -4.32 -22.12
CA ASN A 497 3.10 -5.69 -22.56
C ASN A 497 1.98 -6.57 -22.00
N ILE A 498 1.26 -7.26 -22.89
CA ILE A 498 0.21 -8.21 -22.50
C ILE A 498 0.63 -9.67 -22.71
N TYR A 499 1.71 -9.89 -23.46
CA TYR A 499 2.33 -11.20 -23.66
C TYR A 499 3.83 -11.07 -23.93
N SER A 500 4.63 -11.86 -23.21
CA SER A 500 6.07 -12.03 -23.42
C SER A 500 6.36 -13.46 -23.83
N LYS A 501 6.97 -13.64 -24.99
CA LYS A 501 7.40 -14.95 -25.48
C LYS A 501 8.35 -15.66 -24.51
N GLU A 502 9.30 -14.91 -23.97
CA GLU A 502 10.33 -15.46 -23.09
C GLU A 502 9.73 -16.01 -21.79
N GLU A 503 8.70 -15.35 -21.26
CA GLU A 503 8.19 -15.60 -19.90
C GLU A 503 6.83 -16.30 -19.89
N ASP A 504 6.01 -16.09 -20.92
CA ASP A 504 4.63 -16.61 -20.99
C ASP A 504 4.49 -17.83 -21.92
N SER A 505 5.57 -18.28 -22.56
CA SER A 505 5.53 -19.48 -23.43
C SER A 505 5.16 -20.77 -22.67
N LEU A 506 5.28 -20.77 -21.35
CA LEU A 506 4.90 -21.86 -20.46
C LEU A 506 3.45 -21.73 -19.92
N ILE A 507 2.75 -20.62 -20.19
CA ILE A 507 1.39 -20.41 -19.70
C ILE A 507 0.40 -21.21 -20.55
N ASP A 508 -0.25 -22.19 -19.93
CA ASP A 508 -1.15 -23.17 -20.54
C ASP A 508 -2.56 -22.58 -20.82
N ASN A 509 -2.61 -21.47 -21.57
CA ASN A 509 -3.86 -20.92 -22.09
C ASN A 509 -3.93 -21.11 -23.62
N PRO A 510 -4.48 -22.24 -24.10
CA PRO A 510 -4.50 -22.55 -25.52
C PRO A 510 -5.24 -21.50 -26.36
N HIS A 511 -6.26 -20.83 -25.81
CA HIS A 511 -7.00 -19.78 -26.52
C HIS A 511 -6.14 -18.53 -26.77
N GLN A 512 -5.42 -18.07 -25.74
CA GLN A 512 -4.51 -16.93 -25.88
C GLN A 512 -3.34 -17.26 -26.81
N GLN A 513 -2.77 -18.45 -26.69
CA GLN A 513 -1.70 -18.90 -27.58
C GLN A 513 -2.18 -18.96 -29.04
N VAL A 514 -3.36 -19.52 -29.31
CA VAL A 514 -3.95 -19.55 -30.65
C VAL A 514 -4.16 -18.14 -31.20
N LEU A 515 -4.68 -17.22 -30.38
CA LEU A 515 -4.86 -15.82 -30.78
C LEU A 515 -3.51 -15.17 -31.14
N TYR A 516 -2.49 -15.30 -30.29
CA TYR A 516 -1.17 -14.72 -30.54
C TYR A 516 -0.45 -15.37 -31.74
N LEU A 517 -0.64 -16.67 -31.97
CA LEU A 517 -0.17 -17.36 -33.17
C LEU A 517 -0.88 -16.87 -34.43
N ALA A 518 -2.20 -16.68 -34.38
CA ALA A 518 -2.96 -16.15 -35.51
C ALA A 518 -2.51 -14.73 -35.86
N LEU A 519 -2.37 -13.88 -34.85
CA LEU A 519 -1.84 -12.53 -34.97
C LEU A 519 -0.41 -12.49 -35.53
N LYS A 520 0.45 -13.45 -35.14
CA LYS A 520 1.79 -13.65 -35.73
C LYS A 520 1.72 -14.06 -37.21
N CYS A 521 0.85 -14.99 -37.57
CA CYS A 521 0.69 -15.42 -38.96
C CYS A 521 0.22 -14.27 -39.86
N LEU A 522 -0.73 -13.48 -39.35
CA LEU A 522 -1.22 -12.27 -40.01
C LEU A 522 -0.10 -11.24 -40.19
N SER A 523 0.69 -10.98 -39.14
CA SER A 523 1.77 -10.02 -39.20
C SER A 523 2.88 -10.43 -40.18
N LYS A 524 3.20 -11.73 -40.27
CA LYS A 524 4.09 -12.28 -41.31
C LYS A 524 3.55 -12.00 -42.71
N LYS A 525 2.26 -12.24 -42.96
CA LYS A 525 1.62 -12.03 -44.27
C LYS A 525 1.70 -10.55 -44.67
N LEU A 526 1.45 -9.64 -43.73
CA LEU A 526 1.54 -8.20 -43.96
C LEU A 526 2.98 -7.74 -44.19
N MET A 527 3.95 -8.26 -43.44
CA MET A 527 5.37 -7.97 -43.65
C MET A 527 5.89 -8.47 -45.00
N TYR A 528 5.44 -9.65 -45.42
CA TYR A 528 5.75 -10.18 -46.74
C TYR A 528 5.27 -9.25 -47.86
N GLN A 529 4.03 -8.73 -47.75
CA GLN A 529 3.50 -7.74 -48.69
C GLN A 529 4.28 -6.42 -48.63
N PHE A 530 4.62 -5.93 -47.44
CA PHE A 530 5.40 -4.71 -47.24
C PHE A 530 6.77 -4.81 -47.90
N LEU A 531 7.56 -5.85 -47.63
CA LEU A 531 8.90 -6.00 -48.21
C LEU A 531 8.85 -6.12 -49.73
N ARG A 532 7.86 -6.85 -50.26
CA ARG A 532 7.64 -6.95 -51.71
C ARG A 532 7.39 -5.58 -52.35
N ASN A 533 6.60 -4.72 -51.71
CA ASN A 533 6.30 -3.38 -52.22
C ASN A 533 7.50 -2.44 -52.20
N PHE A 534 8.49 -2.69 -51.35
CA PHE A 534 9.73 -1.92 -51.26
C PHE A 534 10.93 -2.57 -52.00
N ASN A 535 10.68 -3.55 -52.88
CA ASN A 535 11.71 -4.31 -53.61
C ASN A 535 12.76 -5.00 -52.72
N TYR A 536 12.43 -5.29 -51.46
CA TYR A 536 13.25 -6.15 -50.62
C TYR A 536 12.90 -7.62 -50.88
N ASN A 537 13.91 -8.50 -50.90
CA ASN A 537 13.69 -9.93 -51.08
C ASN A 537 12.89 -10.49 -49.87
N PRO A 538 11.62 -10.91 -50.06
CA PRO A 538 10.80 -11.39 -48.96
C PRO A 538 11.24 -12.76 -48.43
N ASP A 539 12.00 -13.54 -49.21
CA ASP A 539 12.51 -14.86 -48.83
C ASP A 539 13.60 -14.80 -47.75
N LEU A 540 14.13 -13.60 -47.46
CA LEU A 540 15.02 -13.34 -46.33
C LEU A 540 14.30 -13.40 -44.97
N LEU A 541 12.95 -13.40 -44.95
CA LEU A 541 12.16 -13.55 -43.73
C LEU A 541 12.07 -15.04 -43.30
N TYR A 542 13.20 -15.66 -42.96
CA TYR A 542 13.19 -16.98 -42.31
C TYR A 542 12.87 -16.81 -40.83
N VAL A 543 11.64 -17.17 -40.43
CA VAL A 543 11.18 -17.09 -39.03
C VAL A 543 11.23 -18.48 -38.42
N LYS A 544 12.15 -18.72 -37.48
CA LYS A 544 12.03 -19.86 -36.56
C LYS A 544 10.70 -19.77 -35.81
N SER A 545 10.03 -20.91 -35.61
CA SER A 545 8.68 -21.08 -35.04
C SER A 545 8.54 -20.63 -33.59
N SER A 546 8.67 -19.33 -33.31
CA SER A 546 8.65 -18.81 -31.94
C SER A 546 7.64 -17.66 -31.79
N LEU A 547 6.91 -17.62 -30.68
CA LEU A 547 5.87 -16.61 -30.37
C LEU A 547 6.48 -15.19 -30.32
N LEU A 548 5.67 -14.13 -30.45
CA LEU A 548 6.12 -12.72 -30.46
C LEU A 548 5.64 -11.99 -29.21
N ASN A 549 6.38 -10.97 -28.77
CA ASN A 549 5.92 -10.08 -27.72
C ASN A 549 4.74 -9.24 -28.22
N SER A 550 3.68 -9.16 -27.42
CA SER A 550 2.44 -8.44 -27.76
C SER A 550 2.15 -7.36 -26.74
N PHE A 551 1.64 -6.22 -27.20
CA PHE A 551 1.39 -5.05 -26.39
C PHE A 551 -0.01 -4.49 -26.63
N ALA A 552 -0.60 -3.85 -25.63
CA ALA A 552 -1.82 -3.06 -25.77
C ALA A 552 -1.44 -1.57 -25.75
N LEU A 553 -1.98 -0.81 -26.70
CA LEU A 553 -1.78 0.64 -26.81
C LEU A 553 -3.01 1.36 -26.26
N PHE A 554 -2.83 2.04 -25.14
CA PHE A 554 -3.85 2.85 -24.51
C PHE A 554 -3.70 4.30 -24.97
N ASN A 555 -4.80 4.87 -25.44
CA ASN A 555 -4.88 6.28 -25.78
C ASN A 555 -5.29 7.07 -24.51
N ALA A 556 -4.42 7.98 -24.08
CA ALA A 556 -4.62 8.80 -22.89
C ALA A 556 -5.42 10.08 -23.14
N THR A 557 -5.95 10.32 -24.35
CA THR A 557 -6.63 11.57 -24.70
C THR A 557 -7.96 11.74 -23.96
N GLY A 558 -7.92 12.31 -22.76
CA GLY A 558 -9.07 12.96 -22.11
C GLY A 558 -8.74 14.34 -21.55
N TRP A 559 -7.47 14.72 -21.64
CA TRP A 559 -6.86 15.89 -21.01
C TRP A 559 -6.25 16.72 -22.15
N GLU A 560 -6.85 17.86 -22.51
CA GLU A 560 -6.17 18.83 -23.41
C GLU A 560 -4.81 19.24 -22.80
N GLU A 561 -3.88 19.78 -23.59
CA GLU A 561 -2.55 20.17 -23.11
C GLU A 561 -2.63 21.19 -21.94
N PHE A 562 -2.65 20.69 -20.70
CA PHE A 562 -2.83 21.47 -19.47
C PHE A 562 -1.66 22.39 -19.12
N TYR A 563 -0.60 22.42 -19.95
CA TYR A 563 0.55 23.27 -19.73
C TYR A 563 0.14 24.73 -19.52
N HIS A 564 -0.89 25.20 -20.23
CA HIS A 564 -1.36 26.59 -20.23
C HIS A 564 -2.70 26.84 -19.52
N ILE A 565 -3.41 25.81 -19.07
CA ILE A 565 -4.75 25.96 -18.48
C ILE A 565 -4.64 26.31 -16.98
N PRO A 566 -5.23 27.44 -16.54
CA PRO A 566 -5.34 27.80 -15.13
C PRO A 566 -6.08 26.73 -14.32
N SER A 567 -5.66 26.48 -13.08
CA SER A 567 -6.20 25.40 -12.25
C SER A 567 -7.73 25.49 -12.01
N ASN A 568 -8.29 26.69 -12.05
CA ASN A 568 -9.72 26.97 -11.92
C ASN A 568 -10.54 26.68 -13.19
N GLU A 569 -9.91 26.32 -14.31
CA GLU A 569 -10.56 26.00 -15.60
C GLU A 569 -10.41 24.51 -15.99
N LEU A 570 -9.80 23.68 -15.14
CA LEU A 570 -9.56 22.25 -15.37
C LEU A 570 -10.85 21.45 -15.62
N LEU A 571 -11.95 21.86 -14.99
CA LEU A 571 -13.27 21.22 -15.14
C LEU A 571 -13.92 21.48 -16.52
N ASN A 572 -13.60 22.61 -17.16
CA ASN A 572 -14.27 23.07 -18.38
C ASN A 572 -13.61 22.56 -19.66
N THR A 573 -12.40 22.00 -19.57
CA THR A 573 -11.55 21.57 -20.70
C THR A 573 -11.55 20.05 -20.89
N TRP A 574 -12.37 19.32 -20.13
CA TRP A 574 -12.37 17.87 -20.15
C TRP A 574 -13.38 17.29 -21.15
N VAL A 575 -12.88 16.41 -22.03
CA VAL A 575 -13.71 15.60 -22.91
C VAL A 575 -13.66 14.15 -22.44
N ASN A 576 -14.83 13.59 -22.10
CA ASN A 576 -14.96 12.20 -21.69
C ASN A 576 -14.71 11.26 -22.89
N LYS A 577 -13.45 10.91 -23.18
CA LYS A 577 -13.14 9.86 -24.16
C LYS A 577 -13.00 8.46 -23.54
N ARG A 578 -13.43 8.28 -22.29
CA ARG A 578 -13.44 6.94 -21.67
C ARG A 578 -14.56 6.13 -22.28
N ASN A 579 -14.21 5.38 -23.32
CA ASN A 579 -14.86 4.15 -23.81
C ASN A 579 -14.21 3.64 -25.11
N ILE A 580 -13.03 4.13 -25.50
CA ILE A 580 -12.33 3.60 -26.67
C ILE A 580 -11.58 2.34 -26.23
N VAL A 581 -11.99 1.18 -26.76
CA VAL A 581 -11.26 -0.07 -26.53
C VAL A 581 -9.83 0.11 -27.04
N PRO A 582 -8.80 -0.17 -26.20
CA PRO A 582 -7.42 0.12 -26.58
C PRO A 582 -7.05 -0.70 -27.81
N PRO A 583 -6.46 -0.10 -28.86
CA PRO A 583 -5.89 -0.86 -29.94
C PRO A 583 -4.81 -1.83 -29.45
N LEU A 584 -4.81 -3.05 -29.98
CA LEU A 584 -3.74 -4.01 -29.74
C LEU A 584 -2.56 -3.71 -30.66
N VAL A 585 -1.33 -3.59 -30.14
CA VAL A 585 -0.09 -3.39 -30.90
C VAL A 585 0.79 -4.63 -30.84
N ILE A 586 1.02 -5.27 -31.98
CA ILE A 586 1.99 -6.39 -32.07
C ILE A 586 3.34 -5.83 -32.46
N GLN A 587 4.36 -6.06 -31.62
CA GLN A 587 5.71 -5.60 -31.87
C GLN A 587 6.56 -6.72 -32.47
N ILE A 588 7.14 -6.48 -33.64
CA ILE A 588 8.10 -7.41 -34.26
C ILE A 588 9.47 -6.77 -34.31
N ARG A 589 10.48 -7.48 -33.82
CA ARG A 589 11.88 -7.04 -33.89
C ARG A 589 12.55 -7.69 -35.10
N LEU A 590 13.06 -6.90 -36.05
CA LEU A 590 13.62 -7.47 -37.29
C LEU A 590 14.86 -8.37 -37.09
N THR A 591 15.53 -8.33 -35.92
CA THR A 591 16.61 -9.27 -35.56
C THR A 591 16.13 -10.72 -35.49
N GLU A 592 14.81 -10.95 -35.43
CA GLU A 592 14.20 -12.29 -35.49
C GLU A 592 14.13 -12.88 -36.90
N PHE A 593 14.52 -12.12 -37.94
CA PHE A 593 14.67 -12.60 -39.31
C PHE A 593 16.16 -12.77 -39.63
N THR A 594 16.61 -14.01 -39.79
CA THR A 594 18.01 -14.33 -40.07
C THR A 594 18.34 -14.13 -41.54
N ASN A 595 18.82 -12.92 -41.93
CA ASN A 595 19.78 -12.62 -43.02
C ASN A 595 19.75 -11.15 -43.49
N LEU A 596 19.81 -10.18 -42.57
CA LEU A 596 20.03 -8.77 -42.94
C LEU A 596 21.52 -8.38 -42.89
N SER A 597 22.41 -9.27 -43.32
CA SER A 597 23.86 -9.01 -43.42
C SER A 597 24.22 -7.95 -44.46
N THR A 598 23.27 -7.50 -45.28
CA THR A 598 23.43 -6.45 -46.29
C THR A 598 22.98 -5.06 -45.82
N ILE A 599 22.32 -4.93 -44.66
CA ILE A 599 21.99 -3.61 -44.08
C ILE A 599 23.06 -3.27 -43.06
N ASN A 600 24.04 -2.46 -43.48
CA ASN A 600 25.21 -2.05 -42.68
C ASN A 600 24.89 -1.09 -41.52
N ASP A 601 23.62 -1.01 -41.14
CA ASP A 601 23.11 -0.19 -40.06
C ASP A 601 22.43 -1.11 -39.04
N ARG A 602 22.96 -1.16 -37.82
CA ARG A 602 22.38 -1.87 -36.65
C ARG A 602 21.06 -1.23 -36.18
N ASN A 603 20.25 -0.71 -37.10
CA ASN A 603 18.99 -0.05 -36.83
C ASN A 603 17.95 -1.13 -36.53
N HIS A 604 17.52 -1.17 -35.27
CA HIS A 604 16.45 -2.07 -34.84
C HIS A 604 15.14 -1.53 -35.40
N PHE A 605 14.60 -2.19 -36.41
CA PHE A 605 13.27 -1.87 -36.93
C PHE A 605 12.22 -2.53 -36.05
N ILE A 606 11.21 -1.74 -35.71
CA ILE A 606 10.01 -2.16 -35.01
C ILE A 606 8.85 -1.96 -35.99
N VAL A 607 8.09 -3.02 -36.22
CA VAL A 607 6.83 -2.97 -36.99
C VAL A 607 5.69 -3.17 -36.01
N GLU A 608 4.74 -2.23 -36.01
CA GLU A 608 3.59 -2.20 -35.11
C GLU A 608 2.30 -2.44 -35.92
N PHE A 609 1.56 -3.48 -35.55
CA PHE A 609 0.23 -3.77 -36.09
C PHE A 609 -0.82 -3.36 -35.07
N LEU A 610 -1.66 -2.39 -35.41
CA LEU A 610 -2.79 -1.95 -34.62
C LEU A 610 -4.01 -2.80 -34.96
N VAL A 611 -4.56 -3.56 -34.02
CA VAL A 611 -5.78 -4.36 -34.21
C VAL A 611 -6.89 -3.76 -33.37
N HIS A 612 -7.95 -3.29 -34.03
CA HIS A 612 -9.15 -2.79 -33.35
C HIS A 612 -10.18 -3.92 -33.18
N PRO A 613 -10.83 -4.04 -32.00
CA PRO A 613 -11.99 -4.90 -31.87
C PRO A 613 -13.19 -4.36 -32.67
N PRO A 614 -14.10 -5.23 -33.11
CA PRO A 614 -15.23 -4.87 -33.96
C PRO A 614 -16.35 -4.20 -33.15
N SER A 615 -16.15 -2.96 -32.71
CA SER A 615 -17.23 -2.11 -32.20
C SER A 615 -16.78 -0.66 -32.03
N LEU A 616 -16.96 0.13 -33.09
CA LEU A 616 -17.39 1.54 -33.12
C LEU A 616 -17.09 2.11 -34.51
N SER A 617 -18.10 2.04 -35.35
CA SER A 617 -18.18 2.66 -36.66
C SER A 617 -17.98 4.18 -36.57
N PHE A 618 -16.85 4.67 -37.06
CA PHE A 618 -16.68 6.07 -37.45
C PHE A 618 -16.31 6.13 -38.92
N THR A 619 -17.30 6.41 -39.76
CA THR A 619 -17.13 6.72 -41.18
C THR A 619 -17.11 8.24 -41.36
N THR A 620 -15.96 8.80 -41.68
CA THR A 620 -15.89 10.04 -42.45
C THR A 620 -15.08 9.77 -43.72
N VAL A 621 -15.73 9.94 -44.86
CA VAL A 621 -15.12 9.70 -46.17
C VAL A 621 -14.47 11.00 -46.61
N ASN A 622 -13.15 11.07 -46.53
CA ASN A 622 -12.35 12.09 -47.19
C ASN A 622 -11.41 11.42 -48.20
N THR A 623 -11.26 12.02 -49.38
CA THR A 623 -10.37 11.54 -50.43
C THR A 623 -8.90 11.75 -50.06
N ILE A 624 -8.07 10.72 -50.30
CA ILE A 624 -6.63 10.65 -49.98
C ILE A 624 -5.83 11.88 -50.47
N SER A 625 -6.31 12.55 -51.52
CA SER A 625 -5.68 13.73 -52.14
C SER A 625 -5.64 14.98 -51.24
N ASN A 626 -6.37 15.01 -50.12
CA ASN A 626 -6.49 16.21 -49.27
C ASN A 626 -5.72 16.12 -47.93
N LEU A 627 -4.90 15.09 -47.71
CA LEU A 627 -4.16 14.87 -46.45
C LEU A 627 -2.81 15.62 -46.43
N LEU A 628 -2.46 16.21 -45.28
CA LEU A 628 -1.20 16.92 -45.05
C LEU A 628 -0.19 16.06 -44.26
N PRO A 629 1.13 16.34 -44.38
CA PRO A 629 2.16 15.65 -43.60
C PRO A 629 1.98 15.86 -42.09
N GLY A 630 1.65 14.78 -41.36
CA GLY A 630 1.32 14.82 -39.94
C GLY A 630 -0.08 14.28 -39.63
N ASP A 631 -0.95 14.19 -40.65
CA ASP A 631 -2.28 13.62 -40.52
C ASP A 631 -2.24 12.09 -40.34
N ILE A 632 -3.11 11.57 -39.48
CA ILE A 632 -3.33 10.13 -39.29
C ILE A 632 -4.52 9.73 -40.16
N GLY A 633 -4.27 9.00 -41.25
CA GLY A 633 -5.30 8.46 -42.14
C GLY A 633 -5.74 7.03 -41.75
N PHE A 634 -7.01 6.72 -42.01
CA PHE A 634 -7.63 5.42 -41.72
C PHE A 634 -7.82 4.64 -43.03
N LEU A 635 -7.43 3.35 -43.05
CA LEU A 635 -7.67 2.46 -44.18
C LEU A 635 -8.52 1.28 -43.70
N GLU A 636 -9.71 1.13 -44.26
CA GLU A 636 -10.60 0.01 -44.01
C GLU A 636 -10.31 -1.12 -45.02
N VAL A 637 -9.84 -2.27 -44.54
CA VAL A 637 -9.71 -3.48 -45.36
C VAL A 637 -10.80 -4.45 -44.94
N SER A 638 -11.77 -4.68 -45.83
CA SER A 638 -12.95 -5.49 -45.55
C SER A 638 -12.63 -6.99 -45.48
N CYS A 639 -12.29 -7.45 -44.28
CA CYS A 639 -12.65 -8.76 -43.72
C CYS A 639 -12.73 -8.61 -42.20
N SER A 640 -13.84 -8.02 -41.72
CA SER A 640 -14.30 -7.91 -40.32
C SER A 640 -13.32 -7.39 -39.24
N VAL A 641 -12.08 -6.99 -39.59
CA VAL A 641 -11.04 -6.52 -38.68
C VAL A 641 -10.28 -5.38 -39.35
N LEU A 642 -10.29 -4.19 -38.73
CA LEU A 642 -9.47 -3.05 -39.14
C LEU A 642 -8.03 -3.23 -38.60
N ILE A 643 -7.04 -3.11 -39.48
CA ILE A 643 -5.61 -3.26 -39.16
C ILE A 643 -4.86 -1.98 -39.56
N HIS A 644 -4.14 -1.34 -38.64
CA HIS A 644 -3.22 -0.24 -38.97
C HIS A 644 -1.76 -0.70 -38.91
N ILE A 645 -0.91 -0.14 -39.77
CA ILE A 645 0.55 -0.41 -39.77
C ILE A 645 1.28 0.91 -39.52
N VAL A 646 2.07 0.98 -38.45
CA VAL A 646 2.93 2.13 -38.13
C VAL A 646 4.38 1.66 -38.09
N TYR A 647 5.30 2.38 -38.74
CA TYR A 647 6.74 2.11 -38.65
C TYR A 647 7.52 3.39 -38.31
N SER A 648 8.63 3.22 -37.57
CA SER A 648 9.52 4.31 -37.18
C SER A 648 10.96 4.00 -37.57
N LEU A 649 11.45 4.69 -38.60
CA LEU A 649 12.87 4.80 -38.93
C LEU A 649 13.50 5.87 -38.02
N SER A 650 14.53 5.52 -37.25
CA SER A 650 15.43 6.47 -36.57
C SER A 650 16.79 6.34 -37.27
N LYS A 651 17.41 7.35 -37.89
CA LYS A 651 17.62 8.74 -37.49
C LYS A 651 17.32 9.69 -38.67
N ARG A 652 16.72 10.85 -38.38
CA ARG A 652 16.32 11.95 -39.31
C ARG A 652 15.16 11.59 -40.26
N ARG A 653 14.00 12.20 -39.96
CA ARG A 653 12.72 12.17 -40.71
C ARG A 653 11.98 10.83 -40.70
N ARG A 654 10.85 10.78 -39.99
CA ARG A 654 9.77 9.83 -40.31
C ARG A 654 9.27 10.16 -41.72
N ARG A 655 9.33 9.21 -42.64
CA ARG A 655 8.50 9.21 -43.84
C ARG A 655 7.34 8.27 -43.55
N THR A 656 6.12 8.79 -43.64
CA THR A 656 4.89 8.00 -43.66
C THR A 656 4.64 7.65 -45.12
N ILE A 657 4.49 6.37 -45.43
CA ILE A 657 4.06 5.92 -46.77
C ILE A 657 2.78 5.13 -46.53
N LEU A 658 1.66 5.61 -47.08
CA LEU A 658 0.38 4.93 -47.11
C LEU A 658 0.45 3.73 -48.07
N LEU A 659 -0.15 2.60 -47.67
CA LEU A 659 -0.57 1.52 -48.56
C LEU A 659 -2.10 1.52 -48.66
#